data_AF-A0A1V6V6X8-F1
#
_entry.id   AF-A0A1V6V6X8-F1
#
_cell.length_a   1.000
_cell.length_b   1.000
_cell.length_c   1.000
_cell.angle_alpha   90.00
_cell.angle_beta   90.00
_cell.angle_gamma   90.00
#
_symmetry.space_group_name_H-M   'P 1'
#
loop_
_entity.id
_entity.type
_entity.pdbx_description
1 polymer ?
#
loop_
_entity_poly.entity_id
_entity_poly.type
_entity_poly.pdbx_seq_one_letter_code
_entity_poly.pdbx_strand_id
1 'polypeptide(L)'
;MDLVESESTSEEDQKNWESDSHTQDTSALPNSDCGIGHRVLASRSVLALAVDEQCVFAGLQGGDIVAWSLETYDLVVSVHAHKESVLGLYLSEDGNLLFSSGGDSVINVWSTRTFERLYSIYSHHDVGDIFTVVYSSQNQTIYCGAQNTSIQWCDLSEEGSTLNQASSAHPSKRTHRFFDSRGPDGTRAPGSSDGALSDGGRVLSFKRDHHKLFAHHGYVYSMLLVKGLVETAPSEEVLLTGAGDGVVKLWRLGQDPGAAPSQIAKLQNGDPVLTVAVEGSLLYCGLAGGALNIWNLDSQQLVKRITRHTGDLWAVHVIQGIAICGDSSGTVKKFNSRFEEVGGWVAHEGTMLASAAGRFKDRQIYATGGNDNSVGIWDLTEFFMTQEELPPISNDEMVNSLAKFVSFKTISASPKFAGECNQGAAFLRRHCNYLGAKTKLLTTGQDTNPIVFARFNATSPEKVDKTILFYGHYDVVGAETNRPKWRTDPYQLTSINGFLYGRGVSDNKGPILASLYAAADLARTKTLRCNVIFLIEGEEESGSQGFHEAVREHKAQIGSVDWVLLANSYWLDDYNPCLTYGLRGVVHANLIVTSDHPDLHSGIDGSTLLDEPVKDITMLLSTIVGRKGKINLPGFHDAVRPLTDAEQKRFEAIADVLLLQHPEIPDSQALIKSLMHRWREPALTVHSVEVPGSKSATTIARRAKATLSIRIVPDQHADEVAADLTAYAQEQFALLDSQNDLTVEITGKSDAWLGDPDNEIFATLSEAITAAWTPAQEDPKRQYPPIPQSTNTRPATEPKPSAGPIPELRRKDSDESLASHVERVITSTTTSSAGKEAARKRSSQTAATVPTSSTLTQATPTSAEESVALPIRTKSDPNVKPPTRSGPDVASGVTKVKPMFIREGGSIPTIRFLEKEFSAPAANLPCGQASDNAHLDNERMRVENLYKSREIFRYVFANLVDKS
;
A
#
# COMPACT_ATOMS: atom_id res chain seq x y z
N MET A 1 -28.27 -46.81 19.76
CA MET A 1 -29.68 -46.43 19.95
C MET A 1 -29.79 -44.91 19.89
N ASP A 2 -30.33 -44.24 18.87
CA ASP A 2 -30.74 -44.62 17.51
C ASP A 2 -30.47 -43.33 16.66
N LEU A 3 -29.72 -43.37 15.55
CA LEU A 3 -30.16 -43.68 14.16
C LEU A 3 -31.22 -42.66 13.65
N VAL A 4 -31.24 -42.14 12.41
CA VAL A 4 -30.59 -42.51 11.12
C VAL A 4 -30.71 -41.27 10.17
N GLU A 5 -29.84 -40.96 9.19
CA GLU A 5 -28.39 -41.20 9.01
C GLU A 5 -27.81 -40.32 7.85
N SER A 6 -26.49 -40.15 7.87
CA SER A 6 -25.46 -39.99 6.81
C SER A 6 -25.87 -39.97 5.29
N GLU A 7 -25.29 -39.10 4.45
CA GLU A 7 -24.19 -39.39 3.46
C GLU A 7 -24.63 -40.11 2.16
N SER A 8 -23.96 -40.06 1.00
CA SER A 8 -22.86 -39.23 0.43
C SER A 8 -22.78 -39.46 -1.12
N THR A 9 -21.77 -38.88 -1.80
CA THR A 9 -20.99 -39.38 -2.99
C THR A 9 -21.60 -40.42 -3.96
N SER A 10 -21.32 -40.40 -5.28
CA SER A 10 -19.99 -40.23 -5.90
C SER A 10 -20.02 -39.79 -7.37
N GLU A 11 -18.82 -39.63 -7.96
CA GLU A 11 -18.56 -39.40 -9.38
C GLU A 11 -18.46 -40.72 -10.20
N GLU A 12 -18.04 -40.59 -11.47
CA GLU A 12 -17.48 -41.63 -12.38
C GLU A 12 -18.46 -42.65 -13.04
N ASP A 13 -18.31 -43.07 -14.33
CA ASP A 13 -17.31 -42.71 -15.35
C ASP A 13 -17.74 -42.96 -16.83
N GLN A 14 -16.95 -42.40 -17.77
CA GLN A 14 -16.57 -42.88 -19.12
C GLN A 14 -17.58 -43.16 -20.28
N LYS A 15 -17.21 -42.59 -21.45
CA LYS A 15 -17.24 -43.18 -22.83
C LYS A 15 -18.59 -43.31 -23.59
N ASN A 16 -18.69 -43.19 -24.93
CA ASN A 16 -17.70 -42.89 -26.00
C ASN A 16 -18.35 -42.52 -27.38
N TRP A 17 -17.53 -42.11 -28.37
CA TRP A 17 -17.74 -42.09 -29.85
C TRP A 17 -18.80 -41.10 -30.45
N GLU A 18 -18.69 -40.53 -31.68
CA GLU A 18 -17.55 -40.07 -32.53
C GLU A 18 -18.08 -39.22 -33.74
N SER A 19 -17.17 -38.82 -34.66
CA SER A 19 -17.35 -38.33 -36.06
C SER A 19 -17.56 -36.82 -36.37
N ASP A 20 -16.44 -36.18 -36.76
CA ASP A 20 -16.18 -35.34 -37.96
C ASP A 20 -17.21 -34.28 -38.46
N SER A 21 -16.82 -33.05 -38.85
CA SER A 21 -15.74 -32.76 -39.82
C SER A 21 -15.41 -31.25 -40.00
N HIS A 22 -14.15 -30.95 -40.38
CA HIS A 22 -13.67 -29.84 -41.25
C HIS A 22 -13.96 -28.35 -40.92
N THR A 23 -13.02 -27.36 -41.06
CA THR A 23 -11.54 -27.27 -41.05
C THR A 23 -11.09 -25.78 -41.03
N GLN A 24 -9.78 -25.48 -40.85
CA GLN A 24 -9.06 -24.19 -41.06
C GLN A 24 -9.24 -23.06 -40.02
N ASP A 25 -8.21 -22.28 -39.63
CA ASP A 25 -6.75 -22.57 -39.58
C ASP A 25 -5.96 -21.55 -38.69
N THR A 26 -4.70 -21.87 -38.38
CA THR A 26 -3.60 -20.97 -37.93
C THR A 26 -3.74 -20.15 -36.63
N SER A 27 -3.37 -20.80 -35.52
CA SER A 27 -2.30 -20.38 -34.59
C SER A 27 -2.07 -18.88 -34.23
N ALA A 28 -2.21 -18.59 -32.93
CA ALA A 28 -1.32 -17.67 -32.21
C ALA A 28 -1.00 -18.27 -30.83
N LEU A 29 0.27 -18.63 -30.60
CA LEU A 29 0.75 -19.12 -29.30
C LEU A 29 1.06 -17.94 -28.37
N PRO A 30 0.95 -18.08 -27.04
CA PRO A 30 1.52 -17.10 -26.11
C PRO A 30 3.05 -17.12 -26.24
N ASN A 31 3.66 -15.94 -26.39
CA ASN A 31 5.11 -15.82 -26.54
C ASN A 31 5.87 -16.28 -25.29
N SER A 32 7.03 -16.90 -25.50
CA SER A 32 7.88 -17.46 -24.45
C SER A 32 8.87 -16.43 -23.89
N ASP A 33 8.45 -15.62 -22.92
CA ASP A 33 9.30 -14.63 -22.26
C ASP A 33 10.21 -15.29 -21.20
N CYS A 34 11.12 -16.14 -21.67
CA CYS A 34 12.31 -16.62 -20.97
C CYS A 34 13.30 -17.22 -21.97
N GLY A 35 14.49 -16.63 -22.14
CA GLY A 35 15.56 -17.22 -22.95
C GLY A 35 15.93 -18.64 -22.50
N ILE A 36 16.14 -19.55 -23.45
CA ILE A 36 16.57 -20.92 -23.16
C ILE A 36 18.04 -20.91 -22.75
N GLY A 37 18.31 -21.05 -21.45
CA GLY A 37 19.64 -20.99 -20.84
C GLY A 37 20.46 -22.29 -20.91
N HIS A 38 20.18 -23.14 -21.91
CA HIS A 38 20.63 -24.53 -22.12
C HIS A 38 19.77 -25.63 -21.46
N ARG A 39 19.87 -26.87 -21.97
CA ARG A 39 19.32 -28.10 -21.35
C ARG A 39 20.40 -29.18 -21.38
N VAL A 40 20.54 -29.96 -20.32
CA VAL A 40 21.45 -31.12 -20.25
C VAL A 40 20.66 -32.39 -19.93
N LEU A 41 21.20 -33.55 -20.30
CA LEU A 41 20.54 -34.85 -20.12
C LEU A 41 21.23 -35.66 -19.03
N ALA A 42 20.45 -36.12 -18.07
CA ALA A 42 20.84 -37.06 -17.03
C ALA A 42 20.68 -38.51 -17.53
N SER A 43 21.25 -39.47 -16.79
CA SER A 43 21.06 -40.89 -17.06
C SER A 43 19.70 -41.43 -16.60
N ARG A 44 19.03 -40.72 -15.68
CA ARG A 44 17.81 -41.10 -14.95
C ARG A 44 17.05 -39.85 -14.49
N SER A 45 15.83 -40.03 -13.96
CA SER A 45 14.99 -38.96 -13.42
C SER A 45 15.75 -38.08 -12.43
N VAL A 46 15.61 -36.76 -12.56
CA VAL A 46 16.21 -35.79 -11.65
C VAL A 46 15.23 -35.50 -10.51
N LEU A 47 15.67 -35.73 -9.27
CA LEU A 47 14.82 -35.69 -8.08
C LEU A 47 15.19 -34.56 -7.11
N ALA A 48 16.44 -34.09 -7.16
CA ALA A 48 16.93 -32.97 -6.36
C ALA A 48 17.92 -32.14 -7.18
N LEU A 49 18.01 -30.83 -6.88
CA LEU A 49 18.93 -29.90 -7.53
C LEU A 49 19.59 -28.97 -6.51
N ALA A 50 20.82 -28.54 -6.81
CA ALA A 50 21.49 -27.43 -6.15
C ALA A 50 22.38 -26.68 -7.16
N VAL A 51 22.59 -25.37 -6.97
CA VAL A 51 23.33 -24.50 -7.90
C VAL A 51 24.32 -23.66 -7.09
N ASP A 52 25.60 -23.72 -7.43
CA ASP A 52 26.65 -22.86 -6.85
C ASP A 52 27.19 -21.84 -7.89
N GLU A 53 28.33 -21.20 -7.58
CA GLU A 53 28.94 -20.20 -8.46
C GLU A 53 29.60 -20.76 -9.75
N GLN A 54 29.63 -22.09 -9.93
CA GLN A 54 30.34 -22.76 -11.02
C GLN A 54 29.55 -23.91 -11.68
N CYS A 55 28.70 -24.61 -10.94
CA CYS A 55 28.07 -25.86 -11.31
C CYS A 55 26.59 -25.95 -10.92
N VAL A 56 25.83 -26.76 -11.67
CA VAL A 56 24.54 -27.30 -11.23
C VAL A 56 24.71 -28.77 -10.87
N PHE A 57 24.38 -29.11 -9.63
CA PHE A 57 24.36 -30.48 -9.10
C PHE A 57 22.94 -31.05 -9.21
N ALA A 58 22.81 -32.29 -9.68
CA ALA A 58 21.56 -33.02 -9.72
C ALA A 58 21.67 -34.36 -8.98
N GLY A 59 20.73 -34.59 -8.06
CA GLY A 59 20.50 -35.87 -7.41
C GLY A 59 19.56 -36.72 -8.26
N LEU A 60 20.02 -37.91 -8.65
CA LEU A 60 19.28 -38.78 -9.57
C LEU A 60 18.55 -39.91 -8.82
N GLN A 61 17.46 -40.34 -9.43
CA GLN A 61 16.84 -41.62 -9.11
C GLN A 61 17.88 -42.74 -9.22
N GLY A 62 17.99 -43.62 -8.22
CA GLY A 62 19.01 -44.68 -8.20
C GLY A 62 20.38 -44.27 -7.63
N GLY A 63 20.55 -43.06 -7.09
CA GLY A 63 21.59 -42.77 -6.10
C GLY A 63 22.87 -42.07 -6.60
N ASP A 64 22.93 -41.74 -7.89
CA ASP A 64 24.03 -40.94 -8.45
C ASP A 64 23.82 -39.44 -8.18
N ILE A 65 24.91 -38.73 -7.88
CA ILE A 65 24.97 -37.26 -8.00
C ILE A 65 25.84 -36.93 -9.19
N VAL A 66 25.32 -36.10 -10.08
CA VAL A 66 26.02 -35.57 -11.26
C VAL A 66 26.12 -34.05 -11.17
N ALA A 67 27.18 -33.47 -11.73
CA ALA A 67 27.32 -32.01 -11.82
C ALA A 67 27.74 -31.57 -13.22
N TRP A 68 27.12 -30.52 -13.74
CA TRP A 68 27.49 -29.87 -15.00
C TRP A 68 28.01 -28.47 -14.76
N SER A 69 29.01 -28.06 -15.55
CA SER A 69 29.55 -26.70 -15.52
C SER A 69 28.51 -25.69 -16.03
N LEU A 70 28.34 -24.58 -15.33
CA LEU A 70 27.53 -23.45 -15.81
C LEU A 70 28.27 -22.56 -16.82
N GLU A 71 29.55 -22.84 -17.09
CA GLU A 71 30.34 -22.19 -18.13
C GLU A 71 30.27 -22.91 -19.48
N THR A 72 30.40 -24.24 -19.49
CA THR A 72 30.46 -25.03 -20.75
C THR A 72 29.30 -26.01 -20.93
N TYR A 73 28.50 -26.26 -19.89
CA TYR A 73 27.44 -27.28 -19.85
C TYR A 73 27.94 -28.74 -19.98
N ASP A 74 29.27 -28.96 -19.93
CA ASP A 74 29.87 -30.30 -19.85
C ASP A 74 29.65 -30.94 -18.47
N LEU A 75 29.60 -32.28 -18.44
CA LEU A 75 29.58 -33.07 -17.21
C LEU A 75 30.96 -32.99 -16.53
N VAL A 76 31.01 -32.39 -15.34
CA VAL A 76 32.23 -32.21 -14.54
C VAL A 76 32.51 -33.44 -13.69
N VAL A 77 31.48 -34.00 -13.05
CA VAL A 77 31.61 -35.15 -12.16
C VAL A 77 30.33 -35.99 -12.13
N SER A 78 30.48 -37.29 -11.88
CA SER A 78 29.41 -38.25 -11.61
C SER A 78 29.90 -39.23 -10.53
N VAL A 79 29.17 -39.34 -9.43
CA VAL A 79 29.51 -40.23 -8.30
C VAL A 79 28.29 -40.96 -7.79
N HIS A 80 28.42 -42.28 -7.59
CA HIS A 80 27.44 -43.10 -6.90
C HIS A 80 27.47 -42.80 -5.39
N ALA A 81 26.51 -41.99 -4.94
CA ALA A 81 26.50 -41.33 -3.64
C ALA A 81 25.65 -42.08 -2.59
N HIS A 82 24.52 -42.63 -3.02
CA HIS A 82 23.54 -43.35 -2.19
C HIS A 82 23.21 -44.71 -2.82
N LYS A 83 22.75 -45.68 -2.01
CA LYS A 83 22.27 -46.98 -2.52
C LYS A 83 20.92 -46.92 -3.22
N GLU A 84 20.15 -45.89 -2.90
CA GLU A 84 18.83 -45.61 -3.48
C GLU A 84 18.80 -44.14 -3.95
N SER A 85 17.68 -43.72 -4.54
CA SER A 85 17.47 -42.35 -5.03
C SER A 85 17.99 -41.26 -4.10
N VAL A 86 18.69 -40.27 -4.67
CA VAL A 86 18.98 -39.00 -3.99
C VAL A 86 17.70 -38.17 -3.99
N LEU A 87 17.20 -37.80 -2.81
CA LEU A 87 15.90 -37.14 -2.63
C LEU A 87 16.02 -35.66 -2.28
N GLY A 88 17.16 -35.23 -1.73
CA GLY A 88 17.43 -33.84 -1.39
C GLY A 88 18.90 -33.47 -1.62
N LEU A 89 19.13 -32.24 -2.06
CA LEU A 89 20.45 -31.60 -2.14
C LEU A 89 20.38 -30.24 -1.44
N TYR A 90 21.43 -29.85 -0.73
CA TYR A 90 21.54 -28.56 -0.07
C TYR A 90 23.00 -28.08 -0.06
N LEU A 91 23.25 -26.80 -0.30
CA LEU A 91 24.58 -26.18 -0.26
C LEU A 91 24.71 -25.32 1.00
N SER A 92 25.89 -25.30 1.61
CA SER A 92 26.22 -24.36 2.69
C SER A 92 26.28 -22.91 2.18
N GLU A 93 26.03 -21.95 3.07
CA GLU A 93 26.07 -20.49 2.75
C GLU A 93 27.41 -20.01 2.15
N ASP A 94 28.50 -20.76 2.39
CA ASP A 94 29.85 -20.48 1.89
C ASP A 94 30.22 -21.27 0.62
N GLY A 95 29.30 -22.07 0.09
CA GLY A 95 29.47 -22.90 -1.10
C GLY A 95 30.50 -24.03 -0.99
N ASN A 96 31.06 -24.31 0.20
CA ASN A 96 32.15 -25.30 0.35
C ASN A 96 31.67 -26.74 0.62
N LEU A 97 30.42 -26.91 1.08
CA LEU A 97 29.82 -28.20 1.41
C LEU A 97 28.54 -28.43 0.62
N LEU A 98 28.44 -29.59 -0.02
CA LEU A 98 27.20 -30.12 -0.58
C LEU A 98 26.69 -31.23 0.35
N PHE A 99 25.43 -31.15 0.75
CA PHE A 99 24.72 -32.16 1.52
C PHE A 99 23.78 -32.91 0.59
N SER A 100 23.72 -34.23 0.70
CA SER A 100 22.78 -35.07 -0.05
C SER A 100 22.04 -36.02 0.89
N SER A 101 20.73 -36.11 0.73
CA SER A 101 19.88 -37.07 1.46
C SER A 101 19.26 -38.08 0.50
N GLY A 102 19.10 -39.33 0.94
CA GLY A 102 18.61 -40.42 0.09
C GLY A 102 17.52 -41.28 0.71
N GLY A 103 16.92 -42.14 -0.12
CA GLY A 103 15.98 -43.19 0.32
C GLY A 103 16.63 -44.26 1.20
N ASP A 104 17.96 -44.42 1.12
CA ASP A 104 18.75 -45.36 1.93
C ASP A 104 18.90 -44.96 3.42
N SER A 105 18.12 -43.98 3.90
CA SER A 105 18.15 -43.40 5.25
C SER A 105 19.51 -42.81 5.66
N VAL A 106 20.33 -42.40 4.69
CA VAL A 106 21.64 -41.76 4.90
C VAL A 106 21.61 -40.29 4.43
N ILE A 107 22.41 -39.45 5.10
CA ILE A 107 22.84 -38.15 4.60
C ILE A 107 24.34 -38.21 4.38
N ASN A 108 24.82 -37.83 3.20
CA ASN A 108 26.24 -37.69 2.90
C ASN A 108 26.60 -36.20 2.78
N VAL A 109 27.84 -35.86 3.13
CA VAL A 109 28.36 -34.50 3.01
C VAL A 109 29.65 -34.54 2.20
N TRP A 110 29.75 -33.69 1.19
CA TRP A 110 30.77 -33.69 0.15
C TRP A 110 31.47 -32.33 0.12
N SER A 111 32.77 -32.29 -0.19
CA SER A 111 33.41 -31.02 -0.56
C SER A 111 32.99 -30.65 -1.98
N THR A 112 32.50 -29.44 -2.21
CA THR A 112 32.25 -28.96 -3.59
C THR A 112 33.52 -28.86 -4.43
N ARG A 113 34.69 -28.71 -3.79
CA ARG A 113 35.98 -28.48 -4.45
C ARG A 113 36.71 -29.75 -4.88
N THR A 114 36.64 -30.83 -4.09
CA THR A 114 37.29 -32.12 -4.42
C THR A 114 36.29 -33.22 -4.78
N PHE A 115 35.00 -33.01 -4.49
CA PHE A 115 33.92 -34.00 -4.58
C PHE A 115 34.14 -35.29 -3.77
N GLU A 116 35.05 -35.23 -2.79
CA GLU A 116 35.26 -36.31 -1.81
C GLU A 116 34.17 -36.30 -0.74
N ARG A 117 33.72 -37.49 -0.32
CA ARG A 117 32.80 -37.64 0.80
C ARG A 117 33.52 -37.32 2.11
N LEU A 118 33.15 -36.21 2.75
CA LEU A 118 33.67 -35.77 4.03
C LEU A 118 32.98 -36.46 5.21
N TYR A 119 31.65 -36.64 5.12
CA TYR A 119 30.85 -37.29 6.15
C TYR A 119 29.78 -38.23 5.56
N SER A 120 29.40 -39.25 6.33
CA SER A 120 28.24 -40.09 6.07
C SER A 120 27.48 -40.31 7.39
N ILE A 121 26.21 -39.94 7.42
CA ILE A 121 25.43 -39.71 8.64
C ILE A 121 24.14 -40.53 8.57
N TYR A 122 23.90 -41.39 9.57
CA TYR A 122 22.72 -42.27 9.60
C TYR A 122 21.97 -42.22 10.95
N SER A 123 20.66 -42.48 10.94
CA SER A 123 19.89 -42.55 12.19
C SER A 123 20.06 -43.89 12.88
N HIS A 124 20.00 -43.94 14.22
CA HIS A 124 20.00 -45.21 14.97
C HIS A 124 18.71 -46.03 14.84
N HIS A 125 17.61 -45.41 14.43
CA HIS A 125 16.30 -46.05 14.26
C HIS A 125 15.87 -46.02 12.79
N ASP A 126 14.75 -46.68 12.49
CA ASP A 126 14.18 -46.67 11.15
C ASP A 126 13.44 -45.34 10.91
N VAL A 127 13.78 -44.68 9.80
CA VAL A 127 13.31 -43.32 9.46
C VAL A 127 12.65 -43.24 8.10
N GLY A 128 12.80 -44.28 7.27
CA GLY A 128 12.41 -44.28 5.86
C GLY A 128 13.23 -43.29 5.03
N ASP A 129 12.59 -42.74 4.01
CA ASP A 129 13.16 -41.70 3.14
C ASP A 129 13.55 -40.44 3.92
N ILE A 130 14.68 -39.82 3.56
CA ILE A 130 15.06 -38.48 4.04
C ILE A 130 14.90 -37.48 2.90
N PHE A 131 13.76 -36.79 2.86
CA PHE A 131 13.39 -35.89 1.76
C PHE A 131 14.16 -34.57 1.75
N THR A 132 14.58 -34.07 2.91
CA THR A 132 15.12 -32.72 3.02
C THR A 132 16.17 -32.61 4.14
N VAL A 133 17.20 -31.80 3.89
CA VAL A 133 18.30 -31.50 4.81
C VAL A 133 18.67 -30.02 4.67
N VAL A 134 18.97 -29.35 5.78
CA VAL A 134 19.52 -27.99 5.84
C VAL A 134 20.63 -27.95 6.89
N TYR A 135 21.53 -26.97 6.78
CA TYR A 135 22.71 -26.85 7.65
C TYR A 135 22.88 -25.44 8.19
N SER A 136 22.91 -25.32 9.52
CA SER A 136 23.23 -24.06 10.21
C SER A 136 24.74 -23.88 10.25
N SER A 137 25.23 -22.87 9.54
CA SER A 137 26.63 -22.44 9.60
C SER A 137 27.00 -21.91 11.01
N GLN A 138 26.05 -21.23 11.65
CA GLN A 138 26.19 -20.65 12.99
C GLN A 138 26.32 -21.72 14.09
N ASN A 139 25.46 -22.75 14.05
CA ASN A 139 25.44 -23.81 15.06
C ASN A 139 26.23 -25.07 14.66
N GLN A 140 26.91 -25.07 13.50
CA GLN A 140 27.60 -26.23 12.90
C GLN A 140 26.72 -27.51 12.81
N THR A 141 25.39 -27.33 12.80
CA THR A 141 24.41 -28.40 13.03
C THR A 141 23.56 -28.60 11.78
N ILE A 142 23.49 -29.85 11.29
CA ILE A 142 22.51 -30.25 10.28
C ILE A 142 21.13 -30.51 10.91
N TYR A 143 20.08 -30.23 10.16
CA TYR A 143 18.68 -30.59 10.47
C TYR A 143 18.09 -31.33 9.26
N CYS A 144 17.34 -32.41 9.46
CA CYS A 144 16.70 -33.13 8.36
C CYS A 144 15.27 -33.60 8.67
N GLY A 145 14.47 -33.70 7.61
CA GLY A 145 13.09 -34.17 7.61
C GLY A 145 12.98 -35.56 6.98
N ALA A 146 12.22 -36.45 7.62
CA ALA A 146 12.11 -37.84 7.20
C ALA A 146 10.67 -38.35 7.11
N GLN A 147 10.50 -39.47 6.40
CA GLN A 147 9.23 -40.17 6.19
C GLN A 147 8.55 -40.59 7.49
N ASN A 148 9.32 -40.92 8.54
CA ASN A 148 8.77 -41.23 9.87
C ASN A 148 8.21 -40.02 10.65
N THR A 149 7.96 -38.88 9.98
CA THR A 149 7.39 -37.62 10.52
C THR A 149 8.29 -36.87 11.53
N SER A 150 9.55 -37.28 11.66
CA SER A 150 10.50 -36.68 12.60
C SER A 150 11.33 -35.55 12.00
N ILE A 151 11.82 -34.68 12.88
CA ILE A 151 12.98 -33.80 12.64
C ILE A 151 14.14 -34.38 13.44
N GLN A 152 15.30 -34.55 12.80
CA GLN A 152 16.55 -35.03 13.44
C GLN A 152 17.65 -33.99 13.26
N TRP A 153 18.64 -33.94 14.16
CA TRP A 153 19.75 -32.98 14.06
C TRP A 153 21.10 -33.54 14.54
N CYS A 154 22.19 -33.12 13.91
CA CYS A 154 23.53 -33.60 14.24
C CYS A 154 24.56 -32.48 14.08
N ASP A 155 25.38 -32.28 15.11
CA ASP A 155 26.52 -31.36 15.08
C ASP A 155 27.68 -32.03 14.33
N LEU A 156 28.31 -31.31 13.38
CA LEU A 156 29.46 -31.79 12.62
C LEU A 156 30.80 -31.52 13.33
N SER A 157 30.81 -30.60 14.29
CA SER A 157 32.00 -30.20 15.06
C SER A 157 32.36 -31.19 16.16
N GLU A 158 31.38 -31.98 16.65
CA GLU A 158 31.64 -32.98 17.69
C GLU A 158 32.67 -34.04 17.23
N GLU A 159 33.61 -34.39 18.11
CA GLU A 159 34.45 -35.59 18.00
C GLU A 159 33.64 -36.85 18.35
N GLY A 160 32.47 -37.01 17.71
CA GLY A 160 31.66 -38.22 17.75
C GLY A 160 32.51 -39.42 17.36
N SER A 161 32.60 -40.40 18.27
CA SER A 161 33.52 -41.54 18.20
C SER A 161 33.57 -42.21 16.83
N THR A 162 34.77 -42.57 16.37
CA THR A 162 35.00 -43.37 15.15
C THR A 162 34.41 -44.77 15.28
N LEU A 163 33.09 -44.88 15.09
CA LEU A 163 32.38 -46.14 14.99
C LEU A 163 32.81 -46.83 13.69
N ASN A 164 33.44 -48.00 13.83
CA ASN A 164 33.69 -48.87 12.69
C ASN A 164 32.40 -49.07 11.87
N GLN A 165 32.52 -49.11 10.55
CA GLN A 165 31.45 -49.51 9.60
C GLN A 165 30.82 -50.88 9.94
N ALA A 166 31.40 -51.63 10.89
CA ALA A 166 30.92 -52.89 11.45
C ALA A 166 29.61 -52.81 12.30
N SER A 167 29.11 -51.61 12.65
CA SER A 167 27.87 -51.48 13.46
C SER A 167 26.66 -52.19 12.82
N SER A 168 25.93 -52.98 13.61
CA SER A 168 24.72 -53.69 13.18
C SER A 168 23.49 -52.78 13.02
N ALA A 169 23.55 -51.54 13.49
CA ALA A 169 22.48 -50.55 13.36
C ALA A 169 22.50 -49.77 12.03
N HIS A 170 23.56 -49.92 11.22
CA HIS A 170 23.76 -49.21 9.96
C HIS A 170 22.67 -49.56 8.92
N PRO A 171 22.11 -48.59 8.17
CA PRO A 171 20.99 -48.84 7.24
C PRO A 171 21.21 -50.02 6.29
N SER A 172 22.36 -50.07 5.60
CA SER A 172 22.72 -51.15 4.66
C SER A 172 22.87 -52.56 5.27
N LYS A 173 22.69 -52.71 6.59
CA LYS A 173 22.71 -54.00 7.32
C LYS A 173 21.36 -54.32 7.99
N ARG A 174 20.36 -53.43 7.87
CA ARG A 174 19.00 -53.68 8.36
C ARG A 174 18.30 -54.63 7.41
N THR A 175 17.87 -55.78 7.92
CA THR A 175 16.95 -56.65 7.19
C THR A 175 15.55 -56.07 7.26
N HIS A 176 14.97 -55.64 6.14
CA HIS A 176 13.61 -55.11 6.13
C HIS A 176 12.62 -56.22 6.50
N ARG A 177 11.87 -56.06 7.60
CA ARG A 177 11.14 -57.16 8.26
C ARG A 177 10.07 -57.84 7.39
N PHE A 178 9.69 -57.21 6.28
CA PHE A 178 8.68 -57.67 5.32
C PHE A 178 9.24 -58.01 3.92
N PHE A 179 10.47 -57.58 3.58
CA PHE A 179 11.09 -57.86 2.26
C PHE A 179 12.31 -58.78 2.35
N ASP A 180 13.02 -58.80 3.49
CA ASP A 180 14.10 -59.76 3.78
C ASP A 180 13.65 -61.00 4.57
N SER A 181 12.36 -61.09 4.87
CA SER A 181 11.76 -62.33 5.38
C SER A 181 11.99 -63.45 4.38
N ARG A 182 12.55 -64.58 4.83
CA ARG A 182 12.60 -65.81 4.03
C ARG A 182 11.18 -66.20 3.61
N GLY A 183 11.02 -66.60 2.35
CA GLY A 183 9.75 -67.15 1.88
C GLY A 183 9.41 -68.48 2.58
N PRO A 184 8.22 -69.06 2.33
CA PRO A 184 7.82 -70.35 2.89
C PRO A 184 8.87 -71.46 2.65
N ASP A 185 9.56 -71.40 1.51
CA ASP A 185 10.58 -72.37 1.09
C ASP A 185 11.99 -72.08 1.67
N GLY A 186 12.13 -71.10 2.56
CA GLY A 186 13.38 -70.74 3.24
C GLY A 186 14.36 -69.91 2.40
N THR A 187 14.06 -69.66 1.12
CA THR A 187 14.86 -68.84 0.20
C THR A 187 14.69 -67.33 0.45
N ARG A 188 15.68 -66.54 0.05
CA ARG A 188 15.66 -65.06 0.01
C ARG A 188 15.80 -64.64 -1.46
N ALA A 189 15.19 -63.52 -1.84
CA ALA A 189 15.42 -62.94 -3.16
C ALA A 189 16.92 -62.60 -3.34
N PRO A 190 17.50 -62.76 -4.56
CA PRO A 190 18.85 -62.30 -4.83
C PRO A 190 18.90 -60.78 -4.68
N GLY A 191 19.80 -60.28 -3.83
CA GLY A 191 20.04 -58.85 -3.70
C GLY A 191 20.63 -58.27 -4.98
N SER A 192 20.35 -56.99 -5.24
CA SER A 192 21.01 -56.24 -6.31
C SER A 192 22.54 -56.33 -6.18
N SER A 193 23.24 -56.41 -7.30
CA SER A 193 24.70 -56.35 -7.32
C SER A 193 25.15 -54.95 -6.89
N ASP A 194 25.79 -54.85 -5.72
CA ASP A 194 26.30 -53.59 -5.19
C ASP A 194 27.20 -52.87 -6.19
N GLY A 195 26.79 -51.68 -6.61
CA GLY A 195 27.70 -50.70 -7.19
C GLY A 195 28.72 -50.27 -6.13
N ALA A 196 29.94 -49.96 -6.56
CA ALA A 196 30.97 -49.45 -5.66
C ALA A 196 30.59 -48.02 -5.23
N LEU A 197 29.95 -47.89 -4.06
CA LEU A 197 29.75 -46.61 -3.38
C LEU A 197 31.09 -45.87 -3.22
N SER A 198 31.07 -44.55 -3.34
CA SER A 198 32.23 -43.72 -3.02
C SER A 198 32.58 -43.84 -1.54
N ASP A 199 33.63 -44.61 -1.22
CA ASP A 199 33.96 -44.95 0.16
C ASP A 199 35.08 -44.06 0.73
N GLY A 200 34.73 -43.29 1.76
CA GLY A 200 35.56 -42.29 2.41
C GLY A 200 34.79 -41.48 3.48
N GLY A 201 35.46 -40.56 4.15
CA GLY A 201 34.85 -39.63 5.12
C GLY A 201 34.60 -40.20 6.53
N ARG A 202 34.24 -39.31 7.46
CA ARG A 202 33.86 -39.64 8.84
C ARG A 202 32.42 -40.18 8.88
N VAL A 203 32.25 -41.38 9.43
CA VAL A 203 30.91 -41.92 9.71
C VAL A 203 30.39 -41.35 11.03
N LEU A 204 29.23 -40.70 10.99
CA LEU A 204 28.52 -40.16 12.16
C LEU A 204 27.13 -40.82 12.28
N SER A 205 26.46 -40.62 13.42
CA SER A 205 25.08 -41.04 13.59
C SER A 205 24.30 -40.10 14.50
N PHE A 206 23.04 -39.82 14.15
CA PHE A 206 22.12 -39.05 14.99
C PHE A 206 22.00 -39.67 16.39
N LYS A 207 22.28 -38.88 17.44
CA LYS A 207 22.17 -39.37 18.84
C LYS A 207 20.72 -39.77 19.15
N ARG A 208 20.54 -40.68 20.11
CA ARG A 208 19.23 -41.25 20.46
C ARG A 208 18.22 -40.24 21.01
N ASP A 209 18.68 -39.06 21.40
CA ASP A 209 17.94 -37.93 21.96
C ASP A 209 17.91 -36.71 21.01
N HIS A 210 18.78 -36.66 20.01
CA HIS A 210 18.82 -35.62 18.98
C HIS A 210 17.75 -35.81 17.86
N HIS A 211 16.51 -36.11 18.27
CA HIS A 211 15.39 -36.22 17.35
C HIS A 211 14.06 -35.84 18.01
N LYS A 212 13.10 -35.41 17.19
CA LYS A 212 11.73 -35.09 17.58
C LYS A 212 10.77 -35.94 16.75
N LEU A 213 10.36 -37.09 17.28
CA LEU A 213 9.28 -37.91 16.69
C LEU A 213 7.98 -37.10 16.63
N PHE A 214 7.16 -37.33 15.60
CA PHE A 214 5.88 -36.65 15.39
C PHE A 214 6.01 -35.11 15.43
N ALA A 215 7.11 -34.60 14.86
CA ALA A 215 7.29 -33.17 14.66
C ALA A 215 6.21 -32.61 13.74
N HIS A 216 5.74 -33.42 12.80
CA HIS A 216 4.50 -33.27 12.03
C HIS A 216 3.66 -34.56 12.11
N HIS A 217 2.45 -34.55 11.54
CA HIS A 217 1.61 -35.74 11.37
C HIS A 217 1.62 -36.28 9.92
N GLY A 218 2.66 -35.94 9.17
CA GLY A 218 2.91 -36.36 7.79
C GLY A 218 4.39 -36.22 7.45
N TYR A 219 4.79 -36.66 6.25
CA TYR A 219 6.17 -36.59 5.79
C TYR A 219 6.65 -35.14 5.74
N VAL A 220 7.86 -34.87 6.23
CA VAL A 220 8.44 -33.52 6.21
C VAL A 220 9.17 -33.34 4.88
N TYR A 221 8.53 -32.64 3.94
CA TYR A 221 9.00 -32.52 2.56
C TYR A 221 10.01 -31.38 2.35
N SER A 222 9.88 -30.28 3.10
CA SER A 222 10.73 -29.10 2.93
C SER A 222 11.19 -28.49 4.24
N MET A 223 12.42 -27.96 4.22
CA MET A 223 13.04 -27.20 5.29
C MET A 223 13.71 -25.94 4.73
N LEU A 224 13.68 -24.85 5.50
CA LEU A 224 14.35 -23.60 5.17
C LEU A 224 14.86 -22.92 6.44
N LEU A 225 16.11 -22.47 6.46
CA LEU A 225 16.65 -21.61 7.53
C LEU A 225 16.45 -20.14 7.13
N VAL A 226 15.92 -19.33 8.05
CA VAL A 226 15.63 -17.91 7.83
C VAL A 226 16.22 -17.08 8.96
N LYS A 227 17.06 -16.10 8.61
CA LYS A 227 17.63 -15.08 9.50
C LYS A 227 16.75 -13.83 9.50
N GLY A 228 16.77 -13.04 10.58
CA GLY A 228 16.06 -11.75 10.63
C GLY A 228 14.56 -11.81 10.90
N LEU A 229 13.98 -13.00 11.11
CA LEU A 229 12.53 -13.17 11.28
C LEU A 229 12.00 -12.73 12.66
N VAL A 230 12.87 -12.62 13.66
CA VAL A 230 12.54 -12.15 15.01
C VAL A 230 13.08 -10.72 15.16
N GLU A 231 12.21 -9.71 15.20
CA GLU A 231 12.62 -8.29 15.22
C GLU A 231 13.52 -7.94 16.41
N THR A 232 13.31 -8.58 17.56
CA THR A 232 14.16 -8.40 18.77
C THR A 232 15.50 -9.12 18.70
N ALA A 233 15.72 -9.99 17.70
CA ALA A 233 16.92 -10.80 17.52
C ALA A 233 17.19 -11.05 16.03
N PRO A 234 17.59 -10.02 15.25
CA PRO A 234 17.72 -10.13 13.79
C PRO A 234 18.84 -11.10 13.31
N SER A 235 19.72 -11.54 14.20
CA SER A 235 20.71 -12.60 13.97
C SER A 235 20.27 -13.99 14.44
N GLU A 236 18.99 -14.18 14.81
CA GLU A 236 18.44 -15.48 15.16
C GLU A 236 18.08 -16.27 13.90
N GLU A 237 18.55 -17.52 13.81
CA GLU A 237 18.10 -18.49 12.80
C GLU A 237 16.81 -19.17 13.24
N VAL A 238 15.75 -19.04 12.42
CA VAL A 238 14.50 -19.78 12.57
C VAL A 238 14.44 -20.84 11.48
N LEU A 239 14.23 -22.10 11.86
CA LEU A 239 13.96 -23.20 10.95
C LEU A 239 12.46 -23.22 10.62
N LEU A 240 12.12 -23.17 9.33
CA LEU A 240 10.78 -23.42 8.83
C LEU A 240 10.70 -24.85 8.30
N THR A 241 9.60 -25.56 8.56
CA THR A 241 9.37 -26.93 8.06
C THR A 241 7.98 -27.08 7.46
N GLY A 242 7.92 -27.51 6.20
CA GLY A 242 6.69 -27.84 5.46
C GLY A 242 6.49 -29.34 5.35
N ALA A 243 5.25 -29.81 5.53
CA ALA A 243 4.95 -31.24 5.58
C ALA A 243 3.57 -31.64 5.06
N GLY A 244 3.40 -32.95 4.88
CA GLY A 244 2.19 -33.62 4.42
C GLY A 244 0.97 -33.50 5.33
N ASP A 245 1.09 -32.97 6.56
CA ASP A 245 -0.07 -32.64 7.41
C ASP A 245 -0.69 -31.26 7.08
N GLY A 246 -0.24 -30.62 6.00
CA GLY A 246 -0.72 -29.32 5.53
C GLY A 246 -0.28 -28.15 6.41
N VAL A 247 0.82 -28.33 7.15
CA VAL A 247 1.32 -27.38 8.13
C VAL A 247 2.69 -26.83 7.72
N VAL A 248 2.90 -25.53 7.91
CA VAL A 248 4.25 -24.97 8.12
C VAL A 248 4.45 -24.71 9.61
N LYS A 249 5.56 -25.19 10.17
CA LYS A 249 5.98 -24.89 11.54
C LYS A 249 7.23 -24.03 11.53
N LEU A 250 7.28 -23.08 12.46
CA LEU A 250 8.48 -22.28 12.73
C LEU A 250 9.11 -22.79 14.02
N TRP A 251 10.42 -23.01 14.00
CA TRP A 251 11.21 -23.51 15.12
C TRP A 251 12.37 -22.57 15.42
N ARG A 252 12.41 -22.05 16.65
CA ARG A 252 13.60 -21.40 17.21
C ARG A 252 14.65 -22.45 17.52
N LEU A 253 15.84 -22.26 16.96
CA LEU A 253 17.03 -23.05 17.28
C LEU A 253 17.64 -22.55 18.60
N GLY A 254 18.32 -23.42 19.34
CA GLY A 254 19.12 -23.01 20.50
C GLY A 254 20.44 -22.37 20.08
N GLN A 255 21.09 -21.63 20.97
CA GLN A 255 22.44 -21.09 20.74
C GLN A 255 23.55 -22.08 21.10
N ASP A 256 23.24 -23.11 21.89
CA ASP A 256 24.16 -24.21 22.15
C ASP A 256 24.16 -25.20 20.96
N PRO A 257 25.33 -25.67 20.48
CA PRO A 257 25.41 -26.68 19.42
C PRO A 257 24.63 -27.95 19.78
N GLY A 258 23.91 -28.52 18.80
CA GLY A 258 23.06 -29.69 19.02
C GLY A 258 21.79 -29.46 19.87
N ALA A 259 21.45 -28.23 20.26
CA ALA A 259 20.23 -27.95 21.02
C ALA A 259 18.92 -28.29 20.26
N ALA A 260 17.92 -28.78 21.00
CA ALA A 260 16.66 -29.27 20.44
C ALA A 260 15.74 -28.13 19.93
N PRO A 261 15.25 -28.17 18.67
CA PRO A 261 14.36 -27.14 18.12
C PRO A 261 13.04 -26.95 18.89
N SER A 262 12.71 -25.69 19.17
CA SER A 262 11.54 -25.26 19.95
C SER A 262 10.49 -24.60 19.04
N GLN A 263 9.25 -25.09 19.05
CA GLN A 263 8.21 -24.60 18.13
C GLN A 263 7.71 -23.21 18.58
N ILE A 264 7.78 -22.20 17.71
CA ILE A 264 7.33 -20.82 18.02
C ILE A 264 6.02 -20.44 17.32
N ALA A 265 5.73 -21.00 16.14
CA ALA A 265 4.47 -20.77 15.43
C ALA A 265 4.04 -21.97 14.58
N LYS A 266 2.76 -21.98 14.17
CA LYS A 266 2.15 -23.00 13.30
C LYS A 266 1.16 -22.33 12.34
N LEU A 267 1.33 -22.56 11.04
CA LEU A 267 0.45 -22.06 9.97
C LEU A 267 -0.22 -23.25 9.27
N GLN A 268 -1.53 -23.21 9.03
CA GLN A 268 -2.31 -24.32 8.48
C GLN A 268 -2.80 -23.97 7.07
N ASN A 269 -2.32 -24.69 6.05
CA ASN A 269 -2.63 -24.43 4.65
C ASN A 269 -3.87 -25.16 4.12
N GLY A 270 -4.32 -26.18 4.85
CA GLY A 270 -5.35 -27.14 4.43
C GLY A 270 -4.70 -28.34 3.74
N ASP A 271 -4.16 -28.10 2.56
CA ASP A 271 -3.53 -29.11 1.70
C ASP A 271 -2.04 -29.34 2.06
N PRO A 272 -1.47 -30.53 1.79
CA PRO A 272 -0.06 -30.86 2.02
C PRO A 272 0.92 -29.78 1.54
N VAL A 273 1.86 -29.36 2.40
CA VAL A 273 2.90 -28.38 2.04
C VAL A 273 4.12 -29.14 1.51
N LEU A 274 4.41 -28.94 0.22
CA LEU A 274 5.52 -29.59 -0.47
C LEU A 274 6.79 -28.76 -0.35
N THR A 275 6.69 -27.45 -0.57
CA THR A 275 7.82 -26.51 -0.62
C THR A 275 7.51 -25.16 0.04
N VAL A 276 8.56 -24.46 0.49
CA VAL A 276 8.45 -23.15 1.15
C VAL A 276 9.56 -22.19 0.73
N ALA A 277 9.22 -20.91 0.53
CA ALA A 277 10.17 -19.81 0.30
C ALA A 277 9.76 -18.57 1.09
N VAL A 278 10.70 -17.68 1.42
CA VAL A 278 10.44 -16.46 2.20
C VAL A 278 11.07 -15.24 1.54
N GLU A 279 10.33 -14.13 1.49
CA GLU A 279 10.85 -12.80 1.13
C GLU A 279 10.32 -11.74 2.10
N GLY A 280 11.21 -11.06 2.81
CA GLY A 280 10.82 -10.13 3.88
C GLY A 280 9.97 -10.83 4.95
N SER A 281 8.76 -10.32 5.19
CA SER A 281 7.78 -10.96 6.08
C SER A 281 6.71 -11.78 5.35
N LEU A 282 6.91 -12.12 4.07
CA LEU A 282 6.03 -13.01 3.32
C LEU A 282 6.61 -14.42 3.21
N LEU A 283 5.82 -15.42 3.59
CA LEU A 283 6.08 -16.85 3.38
C LEU A 283 5.18 -17.36 2.25
N TYR A 284 5.80 -18.02 1.28
CA TYR A 284 5.17 -18.64 0.13
C TYR A 284 5.20 -20.15 0.32
N CYS A 285 4.02 -20.78 0.40
CA CYS A 285 3.83 -22.22 0.60
C CYS A 285 3.31 -22.85 -0.70
N GLY A 286 4.11 -23.70 -1.33
CA GLY A 286 3.65 -24.53 -2.46
C GLY A 286 2.97 -25.80 -1.96
N LEU A 287 1.74 -26.03 -2.42
CA LEU A 287 0.88 -27.10 -1.94
C LEU A 287 0.62 -28.17 -3.00
N ALA A 288 0.25 -29.37 -2.53
CA ALA A 288 -0.45 -30.33 -3.38
C ALA A 288 -1.75 -29.72 -3.93
N GLY A 289 -2.15 -30.11 -5.15
CA GLY A 289 -3.29 -29.52 -5.87
C GLY A 289 -3.03 -28.12 -6.44
N GLY A 290 -1.78 -27.71 -6.63
CA GLY A 290 -1.41 -26.51 -7.41
C GLY A 290 -1.75 -25.16 -6.78
N ALA A 291 -2.01 -25.14 -5.48
CA ALA A 291 -2.24 -23.91 -4.74
C ALA A 291 -0.93 -23.32 -4.20
N LEU A 292 -0.76 -22.00 -4.36
CA LEU A 292 0.26 -21.21 -3.67
C LEU A 292 -0.43 -20.39 -2.57
N ASN A 293 -0.14 -20.70 -1.31
CA ASN A 293 -0.58 -19.90 -0.17
C ASN A 293 0.51 -18.92 0.24
N ILE A 294 0.15 -17.65 0.43
CA ILE A 294 1.06 -16.57 0.82
C ILE A 294 0.62 -16.05 2.17
N TRP A 295 1.48 -16.19 3.18
CA TRP A 295 1.26 -15.77 4.56
C TRP A 295 2.11 -14.55 4.90
N ASN A 296 1.59 -13.63 5.70
CA ASN A 296 2.41 -12.66 6.40
C ASN A 296 2.83 -13.24 7.76
N LEU A 297 4.13 -13.32 7.99
CA LEU A 297 4.71 -13.95 9.18
C LEU A 297 4.51 -13.11 10.45
N ASP A 298 4.52 -11.78 10.34
CA ASP A 298 4.34 -10.85 11.47
C ASP A 298 2.96 -11.01 12.13
N SER A 299 1.91 -11.09 11.32
CA SER A 299 0.51 -11.22 11.76
C SER A 299 -0.01 -12.66 11.76
N GLN A 300 0.76 -13.60 11.22
CA GLN A 300 0.40 -15.01 11.02
C GLN A 300 -0.91 -15.22 10.23
N GLN A 301 -1.24 -14.28 9.33
CA GLN A 301 -2.45 -14.32 8.49
C GLN A 301 -2.14 -14.73 7.04
N LEU A 302 -3.08 -15.46 6.42
CA LEU A 302 -3.07 -15.76 4.99
C LEU A 302 -3.41 -14.48 4.21
N VAL A 303 -2.46 -13.95 3.44
CA VAL A 303 -2.62 -12.76 2.59
C VAL A 303 -3.31 -13.12 1.29
N LYS A 304 -2.95 -14.26 0.68
CA LYS A 304 -3.47 -14.70 -0.62
C LYS A 304 -3.38 -16.22 -0.79
N ARG A 305 -4.37 -16.82 -1.43
CA ARG A 305 -4.26 -18.13 -2.09
C ARG A 305 -4.33 -17.91 -3.60
N ILE A 306 -3.39 -18.48 -4.36
CA ILE A 306 -3.39 -18.49 -5.83
C ILE A 306 -3.63 -19.92 -6.29
N THR A 307 -4.59 -20.13 -7.19
CA THR A 307 -4.91 -21.43 -7.81
C THR A 307 -4.77 -21.29 -9.33
N ARG A 308 -3.52 -21.22 -9.79
CA ARG A 308 -3.15 -20.97 -11.20
C ARG A 308 -2.34 -22.10 -11.83
N HIS A 309 -1.90 -23.07 -11.03
CA HIS A 309 -1.27 -24.31 -11.47
C HIS A 309 -2.32 -25.43 -11.48
N THR A 310 -2.09 -26.45 -12.31
CA THR A 310 -2.96 -27.63 -12.42
C THR A 310 -2.35 -28.88 -11.78
N GLY A 311 -1.02 -28.92 -11.64
CA GLY A 311 -0.28 -29.96 -10.91
C GLY A 311 0.15 -29.51 -9.52
N ASP A 312 0.65 -30.45 -8.72
CA ASP A 312 1.24 -30.22 -7.39
C ASP A 312 2.43 -29.27 -7.45
N LEU A 313 2.51 -28.32 -6.51
CA LEU A 313 3.49 -27.24 -6.56
C LEU A 313 4.78 -27.61 -5.80
N TRP A 314 5.64 -28.39 -6.45
CA TRP A 314 6.92 -28.87 -5.91
C TRP A 314 8.00 -27.79 -5.79
N ALA A 315 7.94 -26.77 -6.65
CA ALA A 315 8.95 -25.72 -6.73
C ALA A 315 8.35 -24.35 -6.41
N VAL A 316 8.94 -23.64 -5.45
CA VAL A 316 8.68 -22.22 -5.18
C VAL A 316 10.00 -21.56 -4.79
N HIS A 317 10.42 -20.54 -5.52
CA HIS A 317 11.53 -19.66 -5.16
C HIS A 317 11.06 -18.20 -5.28
N VAL A 318 11.61 -17.30 -4.47
CA VAL A 318 11.40 -15.86 -4.66
C VAL A 318 12.74 -15.24 -5.02
N ILE A 319 12.79 -14.58 -6.18
CA ILE A 319 14.01 -14.01 -6.76
C ILE A 319 13.73 -12.53 -7.04
N GLN A 320 14.22 -11.67 -6.15
CA GLN A 320 14.13 -10.20 -6.23
C GLN A 320 12.70 -9.68 -6.53
N GLY A 321 11.73 -10.02 -5.69
CA GLY A 321 10.34 -9.55 -5.82
C GLY A 321 9.46 -10.33 -6.81
N ILE A 322 10.00 -11.37 -7.46
CA ILE A 322 9.26 -12.27 -8.36
C ILE A 322 9.23 -13.67 -7.73
N ALA A 323 8.03 -14.19 -7.47
CA ALA A 323 7.85 -15.58 -7.08
C ALA A 323 7.79 -16.46 -8.33
N ILE A 324 8.65 -17.48 -8.41
CA ILE A 324 8.75 -18.43 -9.51
C ILE A 324 8.31 -19.79 -8.96
N CYS A 325 7.30 -20.36 -9.60
CA CYS A 325 6.59 -21.53 -9.09
C CYS A 325 6.50 -22.61 -10.19
N GLY A 326 6.93 -23.84 -9.91
CA GLY A 326 6.93 -24.96 -10.84
C GLY A 326 6.06 -26.11 -10.34
N ASP A 327 5.25 -26.67 -11.24
CA ASP A 327 4.24 -27.68 -10.92
C ASP A 327 4.50 -29.06 -11.57
N SER A 328 3.79 -30.08 -11.08
CA SER A 328 3.92 -31.46 -11.56
C SER A 328 3.45 -31.72 -13.01
N SER A 329 2.91 -30.71 -13.71
CA SER A 329 2.64 -30.79 -15.16
C SER A 329 3.87 -30.43 -16.02
N GLY A 330 4.99 -30.04 -15.38
CA GLY A 330 6.17 -29.54 -16.10
C GLY A 330 6.12 -28.04 -16.40
N THR A 331 5.12 -27.32 -15.88
CA THR A 331 4.92 -25.89 -16.13
C THR A 331 5.53 -25.04 -15.02
N VAL A 332 6.25 -23.97 -15.39
CA VAL A 332 6.74 -22.94 -14.46
C VAL A 332 6.04 -21.61 -14.74
N LYS A 333 5.64 -20.90 -13.69
CA LYS A 333 4.98 -19.59 -13.74
C LYS A 333 5.73 -18.55 -12.90
N LYS A 334 5.59 -17.29 -13.30
CA LYS A 334 6.18 -16.11 -12.66
C LYS A 334 5.04 -15.26 -12.09
N PHE A 335 5.11 -14.89 -10.82
CA PHE A 335 4.17 -13.98 -10.15
C PHE A 335 4.89 -12.75 -9.63
N ASN A 336 4.33 -11.57 -9.89
CA ASN A 336 4.87 -10.32 -9.34
C ASN A 336 4.53 -10.15 -7.85
N SER A 337 5.04 -9.08 -7.23
CA SER A 337 4.75 -8.70 -5.85
C SER A 337 3.30 -8.22 -5.58
N ARG A 338 2.41 -8.21 -6.58
CA ARG A 338 0.94 -8.09 -6.43
C ARG A 338 0.21 -9.43 -6.50
N PHE A 339 0.95 -10.53 -6.68
CA PHE A 339 0.44 -11.89 -6.86
C PHE A 339 -0.33 -12.09 -8.18
N GLU A 340 0.05 -11.32 -9.21
CA GLU A 340 -0.45 -11.42 -10.59
C GLU A 340 0.53 -12.27 -11.42
N GLU A 341 -0.01 -13.13 -12.30
CA GLU A 341 0.77 -13.98 -13.21
C GLU A 341 1.36 -13.10 -14.33
N VAL A 342 2.68 -12.94 -14.37
CA VAL A 342 3.41 -12.08 -15.33
C VAL A 342 4.09 -12.86 -16.46
N GLY A 343 4.00 -14.18 -16.44
CA GLY A 343 4.53 -15.05 -17.49
C GLY A 343 4.68 -16.49 -17.02
N GLY A 344 5.05 -17.37 -17.94
CA GLY A 344 5.30 -18.78 -17.65
C GLY A 344 5.86 -19.50 -18.87
N TRP A 345 6.39 -20.71 -18.66
CA TRP A 345 6.95 -21.55 -19.71
C TRP A 345 6.81 -23.03 -19.34
N VAL A 346 6.81 -23.90 -20.35
CA VAL A 346 6.92 -25.35 -20.14
C VAL A 346 8.40 -25.68 -19.96
N ALA A 347 8.76 -26.18 -18.78
CA ALA A 347 10.11 -26.55 -18.41
C ALA A 347 10.42 -28.00 -18.79
N HIS A 348 9.45 -28.91 -18.64
CA HIS A 348 9.59 -30.34 -18.88
C HIS A 348 8.42 -30.88 -19.72
N GLU A 349 8.67 -31.91 -20.52
CA GLU A 349 7.59 -32.66 -21.22
C GLU A 349 6.91 -33.67 -20.29
N GLY A 350 7.58 -34.02 -19.19
CA GLY A 350 7.07 -34.82 -18.10
C GLY A 350 6.92 -34.04 -16.80
N THR A 351 6.79 -34.77 -15.70
CA THR A 351 6.68 -34.19 -14.35
C THR A 351 7.99 -33.54 -13.94
N MET A 352 7.94 -32.23 -13.68
CA MET A 352 8.97 -31.51 -12.94
C MET A 352 8.93 -31.92 -11.47
N LEU A 353 10.09 -32.26 -10.91
CA LEU A 353 10.26 -32.82 -9.56
C LEU A 353 11.18 -31.98 -8.67
N ALA A 354 12.10 -31.22 -9.27
CA ALA A 354 13.08 -30.41 -8.55
C ALA A 354 13.27 -29.03 -9.19
N SER A 355 13.63 -28.05 -8.37
CA SER A 355 14.19 -26.77 -8.81
C SER A 355 15.31 -26.31 -7.89
N ALA A 356 16.20 -25.47 -8.42
CA ALA A 356 17.16 -24.70 -7.65
C ALA A 356 17.39 -23.34 -8.31
N ALA A 357 17.73 -22.34 -7.49
CA ALA A 357 18.11 -21.00 -7.92
C ALA A 357 19.50 -20.67 -7.38
N GLY A 358 20.34 -20.03 -8.19
CA GLY A 358 21.70 -19.63 -7.80
C GLY A 358 22.26 -18.55 -8.72
N ARG A 359 23.50 -18.13 -8.47
CA ARG A 359 24.18 -17.07 -9.25
C ARG A 359 25.48 -17.61 -9.85
N PHE A 360 25.64 -17.46 -11.16
CA PHE A 360 26.87 -17.81 -11.89
C PHE A 360 27.47 -16.54 -12.50
N LYS A 361 28.62 -16.09 -11.99
CA LYS A 361 29.21 -14.78 -12.35
C LYS A 361 28.19 -13.65 -12.10
N ASP A 362 27.79 -12.89 -13.11
CA ASP A 362 26.70 -11.91 -13.01
C ASP A 362 25.32 -12.45 -13.41
N ARG A 363 25.24 -13.73 -13.80
CA ARG A 363 24.01 -14.37 -14.23
C ARG A 363 23.22 -14.96 -13.07
N GLN A 364 21.90 -14.82 -13.09
CA GLN A 364 20.97 -15.44 -12.17
C GLN A 364 20.36 -16.67 -12.84
N ILE A 365 20.71 -17.86 -12.32
CA ILE A 365 20.42 -19.14 -12.94
C ILE A 365 19.29 -19.83 -12.17
N TYR A 366 18.29 -20.28 -12.90
CA TYR A 366 17.25 -21.17 -12.39
C TYR A 366 17.35 -22.51 -13.11
N ALA A 367 17.48 -23.60 -12.35
CA ALA A 367 17.52 -24.94 -12.87
C ALA A 367 16.27 -25.72 -12.44
N THR A 368 15.73 -26.55 -13.33
CA THR A 368 14.66 -27.51 -12.99
C THR A 368 14.97 -28.89 -13.52
N GLY A 369 14.51 -29.91 -12.81
CA GLY A 369 14.72 -31.31 -13.13
C GLY A 369 13.40 -32.08 -13.12
N GLY A 370 13.30 -33.08 -13.99
CA GLY A 370 12.08 -33.87 -14.14
C GLY A 370 12.32 -35.36 -14.42
N ASN A 371 11.22 -36.10 -14.55
CA ASN A 371 11.22 -37.51 -14.96
C ASN A 371 11.44 -37.74 -16.46
N ASP A 372 11.57 -36.67 -17.26
CA ASP A 372 12.05 -36.70 -18.64
C ASP A 372 13.58 -36.93 -18.76
N ASN A 373 14.26 -37.14 -17.62
CA ASN A 373 15.72 -37.32 -17.49
C ASN A 373 16.52 -36.09 -17.95
N SER A 374 15.95 -34.88 -17.91
CA SER A 374 16.67 -33.65 -18.24
C SER A 374 16.81 -32.71 -17.03
N VAL A 375 17.86 -31.90 -17.07
CA VAL A 375 17.94 -30.64 -16.31
C VAL A 375 17.82 -29.50 -17.33
N GLY A 376 16.76 -28.72 -17.23
CA GLY A 376 16.69 -27.43 -17.91
C GLY A 376 17.40 -26.36 -17.09
N ILE A 377 18.08 -25.45 -17.77
CA ILE A 377 18.80 -24.33 -17.16
C ILE A 377 18.26 -23.07 -17.84
N TRP A 378 17.76 -22.12 -17.05
CA TRP A 378 17.22 -20.85 -17.54
C TRP A 378 18.03 -19.69 -17.04
N ASP A 379 18.28 -18.78 -17.97
CA ASP A 379 18.95 -17.54 -17.68
C ASP A 379 17.91 -16.50 -17.25
N LEU A 380 17.73 -16.36 -15.94
CA LEU A 380 16.89 -15.29 -15.39
C LEU A 380 17.61 -13.94 -15.37
N THR A 381 18.81 -13.83 -15.96
CA THR A 381 19.50 -12.54 -16.17
C THR A 381 18.91 -11.72 -17.31
N GLU A 382 17.92 -12.24 -18.04
CA GLU A 382 17.02 -11.40 -18.86
C GLU A 382 15.77 -10.97 -18.07
N PHE A 383 15.46 -11.65 -16.96
CA PHE A 383 14.48 -11.20 -15.97
C PHE A 383 15.08 -10.27 -14.92
N PHE A 384 16.41 -10.22 -14.88
CA PHE A 384 17.10 -8.97 -14.76
C PHE A 384 17.05 -8.23 -16.09
N MET A 385 16.13 -7.26 -16.18
CA MET A 385 16.66 -5.94 -16.56
C MET A 385 17.92 -5.75 -15.70
N THR A 386 19.02 -5.24 -16.28
CA THR A 386 20.17 -4.88 -15.44
C THR A 386 19.73 -3.82 -14.42
N GLN A 387 20.66 -3.14 -13.75
CA GLN A 387 20.30 -1.78 -13.34
C GLN A 387 20.25 -0.91 -14.60
N GLU A 388 19.18 -1.10 -15.35
CA GLU A 388 18.75 -0.52 -16.61
C GLU A 388 17.63 0.48 -16.32
N GLU A 389 17.10 1.15 -17.34
CA GLU A 389 15.93 1.99 -17.17
C GLU A 389 14.65 1.14 -17.08
N LEU A 390 14.30 0.72 -15.86
CA LEU A 390 12.95 0.20 -15.56
C LEU A 390 11.92 1.23 -16.06
N PRO A 391 11.00 0.86 -16.96
CA PRO A 391 10.17 1.84 -17.67
C PRO A 391 9.35 2.69 -16.70
N PRO A 392 9.07 3.97 -17.08
CA PRO A 392 8.25 4.87 -16.27
C PRO A 392 6.93 4.22 -15.87
N ILE A 393 6.54 4.38 -14.61
CA ILE A 393 5.39 3.66 -14.05
C ILE A 393 4.10 4.20 -14.71
N SER A 394 3.11 3.36 -15.02
CA SER A 394 1.89 3.87 -15.68
C SER A 394 1.14 4.86 -14.77
N ASN A 395 0.48 5.86 -15.36
CA ASN A 395 -0.38 6.77 -14.61
C ASN A 395 -1.61 6.04 -14.04
N ASP A 396 -2.08 4.98 -14.70
CA ASP A 396 -3.19 4.15 -14.21
C ASP A 396 -2.82 3.44 -12.89
N GLU A 397 -1.56 3.05 -12.71
CA GLU A 397 -1.09 2.48 -11.45
C GLU A 397 -1.13 3.51 -10.30
N MET A 398 -0.74 4.75 -10.57
CA MET A 398 -0.84 5.85 -9.61
C MET A 398 -2.30 6.12 -9.23
N VAL A 399 -3.23 6.10 -10.21
CA VAL A 399 -4.68 6.27 -9.97
C VAL A 399 -5.28 5.08 -9.20
N ASN A 400 -4.89 3.84 -9.51
CA ASN A 400 -5.31 2.65 -8.77
C ASN A 400 -4.79 2.67 -7.32
N SER A 401 -3.57 3.13 -7.12
CA SER A 401 -2.96 3.31 -5.78
C SER A 401 -3.67 4.42 -5.00
N LEU A 402 -4.02 5.53 -5.65
CA LEU A 402 -4.84 6.60 -5.08
C LEU A 402 -6.24 6.13 -4.72
N ALA A 403 -6.86 5.29 -5.55
CA ALA A 403 -8.16 4.68 -5.26
C ALA A 403 -8.11 3.82 -4.00
N LYS A 404 -7.03 3.04 -3.82
CA LYS A 404 -6.85 2.27 -2.58
C LYS A 404 -6.51 3.17 -1.39
N PHE A 405 -5.75 4.26 -1.57
CA PHE A 405 -5.38 5.18 -0.50
C PHE A 405 -6.56 6.02 0.03
N VAL A 406 -7.47 6.44 -0.86
CA VAL A 406 -8.73 7.11 -0.53
C VAL A 406 -9.70 6.17 0.21
N SER A 407 -9.61 4.84 -0.01
CA SER A 407 -10.47 3.87 0.68
C SER A 407 -10.23 3.73 2.19
N PHE A 408 -9.07 4.17 2.70
CA PHE A 408 -8.80 4.20 4.14
C PHE A 408 -9.35 5.49 4.76
N LYS A 409 -10.19 5.36 5.79
CA LYS A 409 -10.82 6.49 6.49
C LYS A 409 -9.87 7.12 7.50
N THR A 410 -8.82 7.76 7.00
CA THR A 410 -7.72 8.38 7.75
C THR A 410 -8.16 9.67 8.47
N ILE A 411 -9.16 9.61 9.36
CA ILE A 411 -9.74 10.79 10.01
C ILE A 411 -9.07 11.00 11.38
N SER A 412 -8.02 11.82 11.44
CA SER A 412 -7.25 12.13 12.66
C SER A 412 -8.13 12.66 13.80
N ALA A 413 -9.00 13.63 13.50
CA ALA A 413 -9.87 14.32 14.45
C ALA A 413 -10.95 13.46 15.15
N SER A 414 -10.94 12.13 14.98
CA SER A 414 -11.88 11.22 15.63
C SER A 414 -11.22 9.87 15.98
N PRO A 415 -10.92 9.60 17.27
CA PRO A 415 -10.24 8.36 17.71
C PRO A 415 -10.90 7.04 17.27
N LYS A 416 -12.20 7.07 16.92
CA LYS A 416 -12.91 5.94 16.30
C LYS A 416 -12.19 5.39 15.05
N PHE A 417 -11.48 6.26 14.32
CA PHE A 417 -10.81 5.92 13.07
C PHE A 417 -9.30 5.64 13.23
N ALA A 418 -8.74 5.64 14.45
CA ALA A 418 -7.31 5.37 14.67
C ALA A 418 -6.82 4.05 14.04
N GLY A 419 -7.67 3.01 13.98
CA GLY A 419 -7.36 1.75 13.29
C GLY A 419 -7.35 1.87 11.75
N GLU A 420 -8.13 2.79 11.17
CA GLU A 420 -8.08 3.13 9.75
C GLU A 420 -6.88 4.02 9.41
N CYS A 421 -6.56 4.98 10.29
CA CYS A 421 -5.37 5.82 10.15
C CYS A 421 -4.07 4.99 10.17
N ASN A 422 -3.94 4.06 11.12
CA ASN A 422 -2.80 3.13 11.17
C ASN A 422 -2.74 2.18 9.96
N GLN A 423 -3.88 1.69 9.45
CA GLN A 423 -3.91 0.93 8.20
C GLN A 423 -3.48 1.75 6.98
N GLY A 424 -3.89 3.03 6.91
CA GLY A 424 -3.47 3.97 5.87
C GLY A 424 -1.96 4.24 5.91
N ALA A 425 -1.40 4.48 7.10
CA ALA A 425 0.05 4.64 7.30
C ALA A 425 0.84 3.38 6.91
N ALA A 426 0.37 2.21 7.32
CA ALA A 426 0.98 0.93 6.98
C ALA A 426 0.87 0.60 5.48
N PHE A 427 -0.23 0.98 4.83
CA PHE A 427 -0.37 0.90 3.38
C PHE A 427 0.63 1.83 2.68
N LEU A 428 0.67 3.11 3.05
CA LEU A 428 1.58 4.10 2.47
C LEU A 428 3.05 3.67 2.63
N ARG A 429 3.45 3.19 3.83
CA ARG A 429 4.79 2.63 4.07
C ARG A 429 5.11 1.45 3.15
N ARG A 430 4.18 0.48 3.00
CA ARG A 430 4.37 -0.65 2.08
C ARG A 430 4.45 -0.19 0.62
N HIS A 431 3.68 0.81 0.23
CA HIS A 431 3.70 1.38 -1.12
C HIS A 431 5.03 2.10 -1.41
N CYS A 432 5.55 2.87 -0.45
CA CYS A 432 6.88 3.49 -0.56
C CYS A 432 8.00 2.44 -0.68
N ASN A 433 7.95 1.34 0.08
CA ASN A 433 8.87 0.21 -0.09
C ASN A 433 8.76 -0.41 -1.50
N TYR A 434 7.54 -0.67 -1.97
CA TYR A 434 7.26 -1.22 -3.30
C TYR A 434 7.80 -0.32 -4.44
N LEU A 435 7.74 1.00 -4.26
CA LEU A 435 8.33 1.97 -5.18
C LEU A 435 9.87 2.08 -5.10
N GLY A 436 10.52 1.40 -4.13
CA GLY A 436 11.99 1.36 -3.98
C GLY A 436 12.57 2.30 -2.92
N ALA A 437 11.75 2.94 -2.09
CA ALA A 437 12.23 3.77 -0.98
C ALA A 437 12.62 2.93 0.25
N LYS A 438 13.60 3.40 1.03
CA LYS A 438 13.85 2.90 2.39
C LYS A 438 12.90 3.59 3.36
N THR A 439 12.13 2.85 4.16
CA THR A 439 11.08 3.44 5.03
C THR A 439 11.25 3.15 6.52
N LYS A 440 10.65 4.02 7.36
CA LYS A 440 10.42 3.81 8.79
C LYS A 440 9.10 4.51 9.18
N LEU A 441 8.45 4.05 10.24
CA LEU A 441 7.42 4.85 10.94
C LEU A 441 8.11 5.61 12.08
N LEU A 442 7.83 6.91 12.22
CA LEU A 442 8.28 7.73 13.35
C LEU A 442 7.08 7.99 14.25
N THR A 443 7.18 7.62 15.53
CA THR A 443 6.10 7.79 16.51
C THR A 443 6.01 9.23 16.99
N THR A 444 4.81 9.81 16.96
CA THR A 444 4.51 11.20 17.38
C THR A 444 4.01 11.29 18.83
N GLY A 445 3.56 10.17 19.41
CA GLY A 445 2.90 10.11 20.70
C GLY A 445 2.26 8.74 20.93
N GLN A 446 1.47 8.60 21.99
CA GLN A 446 0.81 7.32 22.34
C GLN A 446 -0.60 7.19 21.75
N ASP A 447 -1.29 8.31 21.49
CA ASP A 447 -2.64 8.37 20.93
C ASP A 447 -2.70 9.09 19.56
N THR A 448 -1.54 9.37 18.95
CA THR A 448 -1.36 10.12 17.69
C THR A 448 -0.83 9.24 16.56
N ASN A 449 -1.07 9.68 15.33
CA ASN A 449 -0.75 8.95 14.11
C ASN A 449 0.73 9.12 13.69
N PRO A 450 1.42 8.03 13.28
CA PRO A 450 2.86 8.05 13.04
C PRO A 450 3.23 8.67 11.68
N ILE A 451 4.36 9.39 11.65
CA ILE A 451 4.92 9.92 10.39
C ILE A 451 5.49 8.77 9.57
N VAL A 452 5.08 8.65 8.31
CA VAL A 452 5.74 7.78 7.33
C VAL A 452 6.98 8.50 6.80
N PHE A 453 8.16 8.05 7.26
CA PHE A 453 9.44 8.44 6.69
C PHE A 453 9.76 7.50 5.51
N ALA A 454 10.07 8.07 4.35
CA ALA A 454 10.60 7.33 3.20
C ALA A 454 11.79 8.07 2.57
N ARG A 455 12.82 7.34 2.12
CA ARG A 455 14.01 7.91 1.49
C ARG A 455 14.39 7.17 0.22
N PHE A 456 14.37 7.88 -0.89
CA PHE A 456 15.07 7.53 -2.12
C PHE A 456 16.49 8.12 -2.06
N ASN A 457 17.50 7.33 -2.43
CA ASN A 457 18.89 7.80 -2.51
C ASN A 457 19.25 8.00 -3.98
N ALA A 458 20.18 8.91 -4.28
CA ALA A 458 20.62 9.16 -5.65
C ALA A 458 21.05 7.87 -6.38
N THR A 459 20.49 7.62 -7.57
CA THR A 459 20.72 6.43 -8.39
C THR A 459 21.54 6.71 -9.66
N SER A 460 21.61 7.98 -10.10
CA SER A 460 22.41 8.43 -11.25
C SER A 460 23.91 8.12 -11.11
N PRO A 461 24.68 7.97 -12.20
CA PRO A 461 26.13 8.06 -12.15
C PRO A 461 26.62 9.41 -11.62
N GLU A 462 25.92 10.50 -11.97
CA GLU A 462 26.26 11.88 -11.61
C GLU A 462 25.54 12.30 -10.31
N LYS A 463 25.90 11.65 -9.20
CA LYS A 463 25.31 11.92 -7.89
C LYS A 463 25.81 13.24 -7.32
N VAL A 464 24.89 14.02 -6.77
CA VAL A 464 25.17 15.23 -6.00
C VAL A 464 24.77 14.96 -4.55
N ASP A 465 25.64 15.26 -3.59
CA ASP A 465 25.34 15.10 -2.16
C ASP A 465 24.44 16.24 -1.67
N LYS A 466 23.18 16.14 -2.08
CA LYS A 466 22.08 17.09 -1.84
C LYS A 466 20.83 16.31 -1.48
N THR A 467 19.95 16.90 -0.68
CA THR A 467 18.71 16.28 -0.22
C THR A 467 17.52 17.22 -0.36
N ILE A 468 16.52 16.80 -1.13
CA ILE A 468 15.20 17.43 -1.18
C ILE A 468 14.27 16.72 -0.19
N LEU A 469 13.59 17.46 0.69
CA LEU A 469 12.57 16.94 1.59
C LEU A 469 11.19 17.32 1.06
N PHE A 470 10.38 16.32 0.71
CA PHE A 470 8.96 16.47 0.44
C PHE A 470 8.15 16.30 1.73
N TYR A 471 7.18 17.18 1.97
CA TYR A 471 6.20 17.07 3.05
C TYR A 471 4.76 16.98 2.51
N GLY A 472 3.93 16.18 3.20
CA GLY A 472 2.48 16.15 3.05
C GLY A 472 1.83 15.44 4.24
N HIS A 473 0.53 15.20 4.18
CA HIS A 473 -0.23 14.47 5.21
C HIS A 473 -1.21 13.47 4.60
N TYR A 474 -1.43 12.35 5.30
CA TYR A 474 -2.34 11.29 4.86
C TYR A 474 -3.70 11.32 5.56
N ASP A 475 -3.86 12.11 6.63
CA ASP A 475 -5.13 12.33 7.30
C ASP A 475 -6.02 13.35 6.57
N VAL A 476 -7.33 13.27 6.81
CA VAL A 476 -8.38 13.95 6.04
C VAL A 476 -9.60 14.32 6.91
N VAL A 477 -10.27 15.45 6.66
CA VAL A 477 -11.53 15.79 7.35
C VAL A 477 -12.66 14.79 7.08
N GLY A 478 -13.36 14.39 8.14
CA GLY A 478 -14.39 13.36 8.08
C GLY A 478 -15.65 13.76 7.28
N ALA A 479 -15.99 12.99 6.25
CA ALA A 479 -17.13 13.24 5.37
C ALA A 479 -18.49 12.63 5.84
N GLU A 480 -18.51 11.85 6.93
CA GLU A 480 -19.69 11.06 7.36
C GLU A 480 -20.94 11.92 7.59
N THR A 481 -20.82 13.04 8.30
CA THR A 481 -21.95 13.93 8.65
C THR A 481 -22.61 14.58 7.42
N ASN A 482 -21.84 14.82 6.36
CA ASN A 482 -22.31 15.43 5.12
C ASN A 482 -22.63 14.41 4.02
N ARG A 483 -22.52 13.10 4.27
CA ARG A 483 -22.71 12.02 3.27
C ARG A 483 -23.91 12.21 2.32
N PRO A 484 -25.10 12.72 2.73
CA PRO A 484 -26.22 12.99 1.80
C PRO A 484 -25.99 14.09 0.75
N LYS A 485 -24.96 14.93 0.90
CA LYS A 485 -24.57 15.99 -0.05
C LYS A 485 -23.55 15.52 -1.09
N TRP A 486 -22.99 14.33 -0.90
CA TRP A 486 -22.04 13.72 -1.83
C TRP A 486 -22.78 12.96 -2.94
N ARG A 487 -22.29 13.10 -4.18
CA ARG A 487 -22.82 12.43 -5.38
C ARG A 487 -22.29 11.00 -5.56
N THR A 488 -21.24 10.65 -4.84
CA THR A 488 -20.52 9.36 -4.83
C THR A 488 -20.18 9.03 -3.37
N ASP A 489 -19.72 7.81 -3.05
CA ASP A 489 -19.18 7.57 -1.70
C ASP A 489 -17.86 8.34 -1.54
N PRO A 490 -17.68 9.17 -0.49
CA PRO A 490 -16.44 9.91 -0.28
C PRO A 490 -15.19 9.02 -0.18
N TYR A 491 -15.32 7.76 0.21
CA TYR A 491 -14.18 6.83 0.35
C TYR A 491 -14.12 5.77 -0.77
N GLN A 492 -14.83 6.00 -1.87
CA GLN A 492 -14.69 5.21 -3.10
C GLN A 492 -14.33 6.13 -4.27
N LEU A 493 -13.06 6.13 -4.65
CA LEU A 493 -12.57 6.99 -5.73
C LEU A 493 -13.37 6.74 -7.02
N THR A 494 -14.05 7.77 -7.51
CA THR A 494 -14.98 7.65 -8.64
C THR A 494 -14.58 8.62 -9.76
N SER A 495 -14.23 8.08 -10.93
CA SER A 495 -13.82 8.87 -12.10
C SER A 495 -15.03 9.36 -12.90
N ILE A 496 -15.20 10.69 -13.04
CA ILE A 496 -16.31 11.31 -13.79
C ILE A 496 -15.78 12.51 -14.58
N ASN A 497 -15.97 12.51 -15.90
CA ASN A 497 -15.68 13.64 -16.81
C ASN A 497 -14.26 14.24 -16.68
N GLY A 498 -13.24 13.40 -16.48
CA GLY A 498 -11.84 13.85 -16.33
C GLY A 498 -11.46 14.32 -14.92
N PHE A 499 -12.34 14.17 -13.94
CA PHE A 499 -12.07 14.39 -12.51
C PHE A 499 -12.17 13.08 -11.74
N LEU A 500 -11.33 12.92 -10.73
CA LEU A 500 -11.37 11.86 -9.72
C LEU A 500 -12.07 12.42 -8.48
N TYR A 501 -13.19 11.85 -8.04
CA TYR A 501 -13.94 12.29 -6.85
C TYR A 501 -13.64 11.39 -5.65
N GLY A 502 -13.40 11.97 -4.48
CA GLY A 502 -13.13 11.26 -3.22
C GLY A 502 -12.52 12.18 -2.16
N ARG A 503 -12.69 11.86 -0.87
CA ARG A 503 -12.11 12.64 0.24
C ARG A 503 -10.59 12.43 0.31
N GLY A 504 -9.87 13.54 0.31
CA GLY A 504 -8.43 13.65 0.29
C GLY A 504 -7.78 13.29 -1.05
N VAL A 505 -8.54 13.29 -2.15
CA VAL A 505 -8.00 13.10 -3.49
C VAL A 505 -7.12 14.28 -3.91
N SER A 506 -7.50 15.51 -3.54
CA SER A 506 -6.64 16.69 -3.67
C SER A 506 -5.94 17.03 -2.35
N ASP A 507 -6.51 16.65 -1.20
CA ASP A 507 -6.06 17.11 0.12
C ASP A 507 -5.76 15.93 1.10
N ASN A 508 -4.59 15.29 1.07
CA ASN A 508 -3.41 15.56 0.25
C ASN A 508 -2.87 14.30 -0.47
N LYS A 509 -3.69 13.22 -0.55
CA LYS A 509 -3.25 11.88 -1.00
C LYS A 509 -2.86 11.83 -2.48
N GLY A 510 -3.51 12.62 -3.34
CA GLY A 510 -3.14 12.75 -4.76
C GLY A 510 -1.75 13.39 -4.95
N PRO A 511 -1.51 14.61 -4.43
CA PRO A 511 -0.20 15.26 -4.44
C PRO A 511 0.94 14.38 -3.88
N ILE A 512 0.71 13.67 -2.77
CA ILE A 512 1.66 12.70 -2.20
C ILE A 512 2.05 11.60 -3.19
N LEU A 513 1.07 11.00 -3.87
CA LEU A 513 1.36 9.95 -4.84
C LEU A 513 2.02 10.51 -6.11
N ALA A 514 1.67 11.72 -6.55
CA ALA A 514 2.33 12.38 -7.67
C ALA A 514 3.83 12.61 -7.43
N SER A 515 4.23 13.04 -6.22
CA SER A 515 5.64 13.21 -5.86
C SER A 515 6.36 11.87 -5.60
N LEU A 516 5.72 10.90 -4.94
CA LEU A 516 6.29 9.57 -4.75
C LEU A 516 6.55 8.85 -6.08
N TYR A 517 5.61 8.89 -7.03
CA TYR A 517 5.77 8.28 -8.36
C TYR A 517 6.83 9.01 -9.21
N ALA A 518 7.00 10.32 -9.04
CA ALA A 518 8.07 11.08 -9.68
C ALA A 518 9.47 10.70 -9.16
N ALA A 519 9.64 10.55 -7.84
CA ALA A 519 10.90 10.08 -7.25
C ALA A 519 11.20 8.62 -7.63
N ALA A 520 10.17 7.76 -7.62
CA ALA A 520 10.28 6.35 -8.01
C ALA A 520 10.66 6.17 -9.49
N ASP A 521 10.08 6.98 -10.38
CA ASP A 521 10.45 7.04 -11.80
C ASP A 521 11.94 7.32 -12.00
N LEU A 522 12.47 8.37 -11.35
CA LEU A 522 13.87 8.76 -11.48
C LEU A 522 14.80 7.74 -10.81
N ALA A 523 14.37 7.11 -9.71
CA ALA A 523 15.10 6.03 -9.08
C ALA A 523 15.22 4.82 -10.03
N ARG A 524 14.09 4.38 -10.60
CA ARG A 524 13.96 3.25 -11.56
C ARG A 524 14.66 3.48 -12.89
N THR A 525 14.56 4.69 -13.44
CA THR A 525 15.30 5.10 -14.66
C THR A 525 16.73 5.55 -14.36
N LYS A 526 17.21 5.41 -13.12
CA LYS A 526 18.59 5.78 -12.71
C LYS A 526 18.99 7.21 -13.07
N THR A 527 18.03 8.12 -13.13
CA THR A 527 18.24 9.55 -13.42
C THR A 527 18.16 10.42 -12.17
N LEU A 528 17.84 9.84 -11.00
CA LEU A 528 17.78 10.57 -9.73
C LEU A 528 19.19 10.97 -9.25
N ARG A 529 19.50 12.27 -9.27
CA ARG A 529 20.84 12.81 -8.96
C ARG A 529 21.03 13.22 -7.50
N CYS A 530 19.96 13.56 -6.79
CA CYS A 530 19.97 13.90 -5.35
C CYS A 530 19.29 12.81 -4.50
N ASN A 531 19.35 12.94 -3.17
CA ASN A 531 18.46 12.21 -2.27
C ASN A 531 17.08 12.88 -2.25
N VAL A 532 16.01 12.10 -2.12
CA VAL A 532 14.66 12.62 -1.87
C VAL A 532 14.08 11.92 -0.64
N ILE A 533 13.78 12.72 0.39
CA ILE A 533 13.14 12.28 1.62
C ILE A 533 11.68 12.70 1.59
N PHE A 534 10.81 11.87 2.14
CA PHE A 534 9.40 12.13 2.35
C PHE A 534 9.11 12.06 3.85
N LEU A 535 8.54 13.12 4.40
CA LEU A 535 7.90 13.14 5.73
C LEU A 535 6.40 13.30 5.51
N ILE A 536 5.64 12.22 5.72
CA ILE A 536 4.20 12.22 5.48
C ILE A 536 3.49 11.95 6.81
N GLU A 537 2.87 12.97 7.40
CA GLU A 537 2.22 12.86 8.72
C GLU A 537 0.75 12.45 8.64
N GLY A 538 0.12 12.26 9.81
CA GLY A 538 -1.28 11.84 9.92
C GLY A 538 -2.07 12.62 10.96
N GLU A 539 -1.67 13.86 11.25
CA GLU A 539 -2.31 14.75 12.24
C GLU A 539 -2.50 16.20 11.76
N GLU A 540 -2.28 16.53 10.47
CA GLU A 540 -2.30 17.93 9.98
C GLU A 540 -3.67 18.58 10.21
N GLU A 541 -4.74 17.85 9.86
CA GLU A 541 -6.14 18.22 10.05
C GLU A 541 -6.55 18.29 11.54
N SER A 542 -5.65 17.84 12.43
CA SER A 542 -5.77 17.89 13.89
C SER A 542 -4.67 18.75 14.56
N GLY A 543 -3.90 19.53 13.78
CA GLY A 543 -2.89 20.48 14.27
C GLY A 543 -1.45 19.96 14.38
N SER A 544 -1.07 18.95 13.60
CA SER A 544 0.28 18.34 13.53
C SER A 544 0.84 17.90 14.89
N GLN A 545 0.01 17.25 15.70
CA GLN A 545 0.32 16.91 17.09
C GLN A 545 1.52 15.95 17.19
N GLY A 546 2.56 16.37 17.90
CA GLY A 546 3.81 15.62 18.09
C GLY A 546 4.74 15.59 16.86
N PHE A 547 4.39 16.25 15.75
CA PHE A 547 5.22 16.27 14.54
C PHE A 547 6.58 16.94 14.78
N HIS A 548 6.57 18.12 15.41
CA HIS A 548 7.78 18.90 15.67
C HIS A 548 8.78 18.12 16.56
N GLU A 549 8.25 17.41 17.56
CA GLU A 549 9.00 16.63 18.53
C GLU A 549 9.62 15.38 17.87
N ALA A 550 8.82 14.62 17.12
CA ALA A 550 9.27 13.44 16.39
C ALA A 550 10.35 13.76 15.33
N VAL A 551 10.21 14.89 14.62
CA VAL A 551 11.21 15.35 13.64
C VAL A 551 12.51 15.78 14.31
N ARG A 552 12.47 16.43 15.48
CA ARG A 552 13.67 16.78 16.26
C ARG A 552 14.40 15.56 16.78
N GLU A 553 13.67 14.60 17.36
CA GLU A 553 14.24 13.32 17.82
C GLU A 553 14.92 12.57 16.66
N HIS A 554 14.23 12.46 15.52
CA HIS A 554 14.70 11.71 14.36
C HIS A 554 15.59 12.51 13.41
N LYS A 555 15.98 13.75 13.76
CA LYS A 555 16.74 14.66 12.89
C LYS A 555 18.05 14.05 12.38
N ALA A 556 18.74 13.29 13.22
CA ALA A 556 19.96 12.56 12.84
C ALA A 556 19.72 11.42 11.83
N GLN A 557 18.52 10.85 11.78
CA GLN A 557 18.12 9.82 10.82
C GLN A 557 17.63 10.43 9.49
N ILE A 558 17.04 11.63 9.55
CA ILE A 558 16.66 12.41 8.36
C ILE A 558 17.94 12.91 7.65
N GLY A 559 18.85 13.52 8.40
CA GLY A 559 20.12 14.05 7.92
C GLY A 559 20.03 15.51 7.46
N SER A 560 20.97 15.93 6.62
CA SER A 560 20.93 17.23 5.95
C SER A 560 19.79 17.30 4.93
N VAL A 561 19.22 18.49 4.80
CA VAL A 561 18.19 18.87 3.83
C VAL A 561 18.59 20.21 3.26
N ASP A 562 18.57 20.34 1.93
CA ASP A 562 18.94 21.57 1.22
C ASP A 562 17.70 22.34 0.76
N TRP A 563 16.58 21.63 0.52
CA TRP A 563 15.34 22.19 0.01
C TRP A 563 14.13 21.50 0.61
N VAL A 564 13.08 22.26 0.94
CA VAL A 564 11.78 21.73 1.35
C VAL A 564 10.74 21.98 0.26
N LEU A 565 10.11 20.91 -0.22
CA LEU A 565 8.98 20.94 -1.13
C LEU A 565 7.71 20.50 -0.41
N LEU A 566 6.62 21.21 -0.68
CA LEU A 566 5.30 20.91 -0.16
C LEU A 566 4.30 21.00 -1.30
N ALA A 567 3.16 20.34 -1.15
CA ALA A 567 2.16 20.25 -2.22
C ALA A 567 0.73 20.28 -1.68
N ASN A 568 0.48 21.11 -0.67
CA ASN A 568 -0.87 21.38 -0.17
C ASN A 568 -1.22 22.86 -0.44
N SER A 569 -1.84 23.08 -1.60
CA SER A 569 -2.28 24.40 -2.10
C SER A 569 -3.09 24.24 -3.40
N TYR A 570 -3.83 25.29 -3.75
CA TYR A 570 -4.78 25.31 -4.86
C TYR A 570 -4.50 26.47 -5.81
N TRP A 571 -4.85 26.28 -7.09
CA TRP A 571 -4.77 27.36 -8.07
C TRP A 571 -5.77 28.48 -7.72
N LEU A 572 -5.47 29.70 -8.17
CA LEU A 572 -6.33 30.86 -7.91
C LEU A 572 -7.61 30.86 -8.78
N ASP A 573 -7.58 30.13 -9.90
CA ASP A 573 -8.72 29.80 -10.76
C ASP A 573 -8.60 28.33 -11.24
N ASP A 574 -9.36 27.93 -12.26
CA ASP A 574 -9.31 26.59 -12.86
C ASP A 574 -8.39 26.49 -14.10
N TYR A 575 -7.70 27.56 -14.49
CA TYR A 575 -7.11 27.71 -15.82
C TYR A 575 -5.60 28.01 -15.82
N ASN A 576 -5.12 28.77 -14.85
CA ASN A 576 -3.77 29.34 -14.81
C ASN A 576 -2.96 28.73 -13.66
N PRO A 577 -1.87 27.99 -13.95
CA PRO A 577 -1.09 27.34 -12.91
C PRO A 577 -0.46 28.38 -11.97
N CYS A 578 -0.30 27.98 -10.70
CA CYS A 578 0.15 28.87 -9.63
C CYS A 578 1.40 28.32 -8.92
N LEU A 579 2.12 29.20 -8.22
CA LEU A 579 3.16 28.86 -7.24
C LEU A 579 2.92 29.66 -5.97
N THR A 580 2.75 28.98 -4.84
CA THR A 580 2.46 29.64 -3.56
C THR A 580 3.76 29.92 -2.82
N TYR A 581 4.12 31.19 -2.69
CA TYR A 581 5.34 31.65 -2.01
C TYR A 581 5.08 32.24 -0.61
N GLY A 582 3.84 32.22 -0.12
CA GLY A 582 3.56 32.61 1.27
C GLY A 582 2.15 32.25 1.74
N LEU A 583 2.06 31.95 3.03
CA LEU A 583 0.83 31.64 3.76
C LEU A 583 0.72 32.58 4.96
N ARG A 584 -0.51 32.93 5.34
CA ARG A 584 -0.74 33.63 6.61
C ARG A 584 -0.50 32.69 7.77
N GLY A 585 -0.18 33.24 8.94
CA GLY A 585 -0.27 32.51 10.20
C GLY A 585 -1.70 32.54 10.72
N VAL A 586 -1.95 31.85 11.84
CA VAL A 586 -3.23 31.92 12.55
C VAL A 586 -3.06 31.71 14.04
N VAL A 587 -3.82 32.46 14.83
CA VAL A 587 -4.09 32.20 16.25
C VAL A 587 -5.58 31.92 16.39
N HIS A 588 -5.95 30.75 16.90
CA HIS A 588 -7.33 30.39 17.25
C HIS A 588 -7.53 30.53 18.76
N ALA A 589 -8.66 31.12 19.17
CA ALA A 589 -8.95 31.37 20.57
C ALA A 589 -10.44 31.24 20.91
N ASN A 590 -10.72 30.80 22.14
CA ASN A 590 -12.02 30.94 22.78
C ASN A 590 -11.93 32.05 23.84
N LEU A 591 -12.92 32.95 23.86
CA LEU A 591 -13.21 33.81 25.01
C LEU A 591 -14.45 33.24 25.70
N ILE A 592 -14.39 32.97 27.01
CA ILE A 592 -15.48 32.36 27.77
C ILE A 592 -15.76 33.22 29.00
N VAL A 593 -16.95 33.81 29.06
CA VAL A 593 -17.43 34.51 30.27
C VAL A 593 -18.39 33.60 31.03
N THR A 594 -18.18 33.45 32.34
CA THR A 594 -18.99 32.59 33.22
C THR A 594 -19.43 33.35 34.46
N SER A 595 -20.70 33.23 34.84
CA SER A 595 -21.23 33.73 36.11
C SER A 595 -21.20 32.67 37.20
N ASP A 596 -21.14 33.09 38.46
CA ASP A 596 -21.46 32.24 39.61
C ASP A 596 -22.96 31.97 39.75
N HIS A 597 -23.81 32.84 39.18
CA HIS A 597 -25.25 32.62 39.13
C HIS A 597 -25.63 31.48 38.16
N PRO A 598 -26.73 30.75 38.43
CA PRO A 598 -27.32 29.81 37.48
C PRO A 598 -27.95 30.56 36.28
N ASP A 599 -28.58 29.84 35.34
CA ASP A 599 -29.44 30.48 34.35
C ASP A 599 -30.63 31.19 35.06
N LEU A 600 -30.83 32.47 34.76
CA LEU A 600 -31.84 33.35 35.39
C LEU A 600 -32.93 33.77 34.40
N HIS A 601 -34.06 34.31 34.89
CA HIS A 601 -35.17 34.72 34.05
C HIS A 601 -35.12 36.24 33.79
N SER A 602 -34.90 36.65 32.54
CA SER A 602 -34.61 38.06 32.20
C SER A 602 -35.69 39.06 32.60
N GLY A 603 -36.95 38.63 32.65
CA GLY A 603 -38.08 39.46 33.12
C GLY A 603 -38.29 39.51 34.64
N ILE A 604 -37.46 38.83 35.44
CA ILE A 604 -37.51 38.83 36.91
C ILE A 604 -36.18 39.34 37.48
N ASP A 605 -35.07 38.75 37.01
CA ASP A 605 -33.72 38.98 37.55
C ASP A 605 -32.95 40.06 36.76
N GLY A 606 -33.37 40.34 35.52
CA GLY A 606 -32.72 41.32 34.64
C GLY A 606 -32.77 42.74 35.21
N SER A 607 -31.61 43.27 35.58
CA SER A 607 -31.48 44.57 36.24
C SER A 607 -30.19 45.29 35.83
N THR A 608 -29.99 46.51 36.32
CA THR A 608 -28.75 47.28 36.18
C THR A 608 -27.71 46.94 37.25
N LEU A 609 -27.94 45.91 38.07
CA LEU A 609 -27.06 45.45 39.14
C LEU A 609 -26.62 43.98 38.93
N LEU A 610 -26.94 43.41 37.76
CA LEU A 610 -26.61 42.04 37.37
C LEU A 610 -25.75 42.07 36.11
N ASP A 611 -24.52 41.60 36.28
CA ASP A 611 -23.56 41.42 35.20
C ASP A 611 -23.94 40.15 34.43
N GLU A 612 -24.19 40.27 33.12
CA GLU A 612 -24.69 39.16 32.32
C GLU A 612 -23.60 38.71 31.33
N PRO A 613 -23.16 37.45 31.35
CA PRO A 613 -22.05 36.97 30.51
C PRO A 613 -22.18 37.28 29.01
N VAL A 614 -23.42 37.37 28.50
CA VAL A 614 -23.72 37.74 27.10
C VAL A 614 -23.53 39.23 26.83
N LYS A 615 -23.81 40.13 27.79
CA LYS A 615 -23.48 41.56 27.70
C LYS A 615 -21.96 41.73 27.70
N ASP A 616 -21.31 41.15 28.70
CA ASP A 616 -19.88 41.36 28.99
C ASP A 616 -19.01 40.88 27.81
N ILE A 617 -19.30 39.68 27.27
CA ILE A 617 -18.57 39.17 26.09
C ILE A 617 -18.85 40.01 24.83
N THR A 618 -20.05 40.59 24.70
CA THR A 618 -20.38 41.49 23.57
C THR A 618 -19.61 42.81 23.68
N MET A 619 -19.49 43.36 24.89
CA MET A 619 -18.69 44.56 25.16
C MET A 619 -17.20 44.28 24.92
N LEU A 620 -16.67 43.16 25.42
CA LEU A 620 -15.29 42.72 25.20
C LEU A 620 -14.95 42.51 23.71
N LEU A 621 -15.82 41.84 22.94
CA LEU A 621 -15.62 41.71 21.49
C LEU A 621 -15.61 43.07 20.77
N SER A 622 -16.35 44.05 21.29
CA SER A 622 -16.39 45.42 20.72
C SER A 622 -15.14 46.25 21.00
N THR A 623 -14.36 45.93 22.05
CA THR A 623 -13.04 46.55 22.25
C THR A 623 -12.01 45.92 21.32
N ILE A 624 -12.03 44.60 21.13
CA ILE A 624 -11.08 43.86 20.27
C ILE A 624 -11.29 44.18 18.77
N VAL A 625 -12.55 44.24 18.30
CA VAL A 625 -12.89 44.36 16.87
C VAL A 625 -13.32 45.79 16.51
N GLY A 626 -12.39 46.55 15.92
CA GLY A 626 -12.60 47.90 15.46
C GLY A 626 -13.41 48.04 14.16
N ARG A 627 -13.74 49.29 13.82
CA ARG A 627 -14.51 49.63 12.61
C ARG A 627 -13.87 49.04 11.35
N LYS A 628 -14.69 48.42 10.49
CA LYS A 628 -14.29 47.69 9.28
C LYS A 628 -13.36 46.47 9.53
N GLY A 629 -13.37 45.90 10.73
CA GLY A 629 -12.57 44.72 11.07
C GLY A 629 -11.10 45.02 11.39
N LYS A 630 -10.75 46.28 11.68
CA LYS A 630 -9.43 46.61 12.23
C LYS A 630 -9.26 45.89 13.58
N ILE A 631 -8.08 45.33 13.83
CA ILE A 631 -7.72 44.76 15.13
C ILE A 631 -7.22 45.89 16.04
N ASN A 632 -7.79 45.99 17.25
CA ASN A 632 -7.52 47.10 18.18
C ASN A 632 -6.42 46.79 19.20
N LEU A 633 -5.81 45.60 19.15
CA LEU A 633 -4.66 45.23 19.98
C LEU A 633 -3.54 46.29 19.84
N PRO A 634 -2.96 46.81 20.95
CA PRO A 634 -1.87 47.79 20.91
C PRO A 634 -0.67 47.27 20.11
N GLY A 635 -0.04 48.13 19.30
CA GLY A 635 1.15 47.79 18.50
C GLY A 635 0.96 46.77 17.35
N PHE A 636 -0.15 46.03 17.33
CA PHE A 636 -0.36 44.86 16.47
C PHE A 636 -0.14 45.11 14.96
N HIS A 637 -0.45 46.32 14.48
CA HIS A 637 -0.27 46.68 13.07
C HIS A 637 1.14 47.18 12.72
N ASP A 638 2.00 47.46 13.71
CA ASP A 638 3.29 48.13 13.48
C ASP A 638 4.34 47.19 12.86
N ALA A 639 4.17 45.87 13.06
CA ALA A 639 4.95 44.83 12.40
C ALA A 639 4.51 44.52 10.95
N VAL A 640 3.37 45.06 10.48
CA VAL A 640 2.88 44.78 9.12
C VAL A 640 3.76 45.48 8.09
N ARG A 641 4.58 44.71 7.37
CA ARG A 641 5.49 45.21 6.33
C ARG A 641 4.81 46.18 5.35
N PRO A 642 5.47 47.28 4.95
CA PRO A 642 4.97 48.15 3.88
C PRO A 642 4.92 47.40 2.54
N LEU A 643 4.04 47.85 1.64
CA LEU A 643 3.99 47.38 0.26
C LEU A 643 5.28 47.81 -0.48
N THR A 644 5.84 46.91 -1.28
CA THR A 644 7.01 47.19 -2.14
C THR A 644 6.65 47.18 -3.61
N ASP A 645 7.39 47.91 -4.44
CA ASP A 645 7.20 47.92 -5.91
C ASP A 645 7.28 46.52 -6.54
N ALA A 646 8.04 45.61 -5.95
CA ALA A 646 8.16 44.22 -6.39
C ALA A 646 6.92 43.38 -5.99
N GLU A 647 6.38 43.58 -4.79
CA GLU A 647 5.11 42.96 -4.37
C GLU A 647 3.93 43.50 -5.22
N GLN A 648 3.87 44.81 -5.45
CA GLN A 648 2.86 45.45 -6.30
C GLN A 648 2.86 44.89 -7.73
N LYS A 649 4.02 44.79 -8.39
CA LYS A 649 4.13 44.22 -9.74
C LYS A 649 3.70 42.75 -9.82
N ARG A 650 3.90 41.96 -8.75
CA ARG A 650 3.40 40.58 -8.68
C ARG A 650 1.86 40.56 -8.61
N PHE A 651 1.22 41.48 -7.88
CA PHE A 651 -0.24 41.62 -7.91
C PHE A 651 -0.79 42.10 -9.28
N GLU A 652 -0.10 43.03 -9.94
CA GLU A 652 -0.48 43.52 -11.28
C GLU A 652 -0.43 42.38 -12.30
N ALA A 653 0.64 41.58 -12.32
CA ALA A 653 0.76 40.44 -13.21
C ALA A 653 -0.33 39.36 -13.00
N ILE A 654 -0.81 39.17 -11.77
CA ILE A 654 -1.94 38.28 -11.48
C ILE A 654 -3.25 38.86 -12.03
N ALA A 655 -3.48 40.16 -11.84
CA ALA A 655 -4.68 40.81 -12.34
C ALA A 655 -4.74 40.78 -13.87
N ASP A 656 -3.64 41.07 -14.56
CA ASP A 656 -3.54 41.03 -16.02
C ASP A 656 -3.86 39.63 -16.60
N VAL A 657 -3.49 38.55 -15.91
CA VAL A 657 -3.81 37.17 -16.32
C VAL A 657 -5.27 36.83 -16.04
N LEU A 658 -5.78 37.10 -14.83
CA LEU A 658 -7.15 36.77 -14.45
C LEU A 658 -8.20 37.52 -15.29
N LEU A 659 -7.98 38.81 -15.58
CA LEU A 659 -8.91 39.64 -16.34
C LEU A 659 -9.12 39.18 -17.80
N LEU A 660 -8.22 38.37 -18.35
CA LEU A 660 -8.38 37.76 -19.67
C LEU A 660 -9.41 36.63 -19.70
N GLN A 661 -9.64 35.96 -18.56
CA GLN A 661 -10.51 34.78 -18.45
C GLN A 661 -11.74 35.01 -17.56
N HIS A 662 -11.72 36.04 -16.72
CA HIS A 662 -12.80 36.45 -15.82
C HIS A 662 -13.38 37.84 -16.17
N PRO A 663 -14.08 37.99 -17.31
CA PRO A 663 -14.66 39.26 -17.76
C PRO A 663 -15.79 39.80 -16.84
N GLU A 664 -16.25 39.00 -15.88
CA GLU A 664 -17.15 39.43 -14.79
C GLU A 664 -16.47 40.32 -13.74
N ILE A 665 -15.13 40.42 -13.74
CA ILE A 665 -14.37 41.31 -12.85
C ILE A 665 -14.21 42.68 -13.54
N PRO A 666 -14.88 43.75 -13.06
CA PRO A 666 -14.95 45.02 -13.80
C PRO A 666 -13.81 46.01 -13.47
N ASP A 667 -13.01 45.75 -12.44
CA ASP A 667 -11.95 46.64 -11.96
C ASP A 667 -10.73 45.87 -11.43
N SER A 668 -9.59 46.08 -12.10
CA SER A 668 -8.28 45.55 -11.72
C SER A 668 -7.82 46.04 -10.34
N GLN A 669 -8.09 47.30 -9.99
CA GLN A 669 -7.63 47.88 -8.72
C GLN A 669 -8.43 47.35 -7.53
N ALA A 670 -9.74 47.13 -7.69
CA ALA A 670 -10.54 46.40 -6.70
C ALA A 670 -10.06 44.93 -6.54
N LEU A 671 -9.70 44.24 -7.62
CA LEU A 671 -9.14 42.89 -7.56
C LEU A 671 -7.80 42.86 -6.80
N ILE A 672 -6.81 43.66 -7.21
CA ILE A 672 -5.51 43.77 -6.54
C ILE A 672 -5.70 44.06 -5.05
N LYS A 673 -6.52 45.05 -4.71
CA LYS A 673 -6.82 45.41 -3.32
C LYS A 673 -7.48 44.27 -2.54
N SER A 674 -8.37 43.50 -3.16
CA SER A 674 -9.00 42.32 -2.55
C SER A 674 -7.97 41.22 -2.25
N LEU A 675 -7.08 40.91 -3.20
CA LEU A 675 -6.00 39.95 -3.01
C LEU A 675 -5.04 40.39 -1.90
N MET A 676 -4.67 41.68 -1.84
CA MET A 676 -3.89 42.23 -0.72
C MET A 676 -4.56 41.96 0.64
N HIS A 677 -5.85 42.29 0.80
CA HIS A 677 -6.58 42.08 2.06
C HIS A 677 -6.73 40.58 2.42
N ARG A 678 -6.65 39.68 1.43
CA ARG A 678 -6.67 38.21 1.66
C ARG A 678 -5.30 37.64 2.04
N TRP A 679 -4.20 38.26 1.61
CA TRP A 679 -2.87 37.62 1.62
C TRP A 679 -1.80 38.36 2.45
N ARG A 680 -1.80 39.70 2.44
CA ARG A 680 -0.75 40.54 3.07
C ARG A 680 -1.23 41.34 4.27
N GLU A 681 -2.55 41.50 4.45
CA GLU A 681 -3.14 42.15 5.61
C GLU A 681 -3.60 41.11 6.65
N PRO A 682 -3.42 41.39 7.96
CA PRO A 682 -3.99 40.56 9.03
C PRO A 682 -5.51 40.75 9.12
N ALA A 683 -6.22 39.74 9.60
CA ALA A 683 -7.69 39.76 9.68
C ALA A 683 -8.21 38.95 10.87
N LEU A 684 -9.22 39.46 11.58
CA LEU A 684 -9.89 38.76 12.69
C LEU A 684 -11.31 38.34 12.26
N THR A 685 -11.63 37.07 12.50
CA THR A 685 -12.96 36.50 12.31
C THR A 685 -13.51 35.99 13.63
N VAL A 686 -14.71 36.41 14.00
CA VAL A 686 -15.52 35.74 15.05
C VAL A 686 -16.36 34.69 14.34
N HIS A 687 -16.18 33.41 14.70
CA HIS A 687 -16.81 32.26 14.05
C HIS A 687 -18.16 31.92 14.67
N SER A 688 -18.24 31.96 16.00
CA SER A 688 -19.47 31.72 16.76
C SER A 688 -19.50 32.56 18.03
N VAL A 689 -20.71 32.90 18.47
CA VAL A 689 -21.00 33.30 19.85
C VAL A 689 -22.09 32.36 20.36
N GLU A 690 -21.68 31.43 21.21
CA GLU A 690 -22.50 30.35 21.75
C GLU A 690 -22.93 30.67 23.17
N VAL A 691 -24.17 30.32 23.50
CA VAL A 691 -24.79 30.56 24.81
C VAL A 691 -25.34 29.22 25.33
N PRO A 692 -24.49 28.33 25.87
CA PRO A 692 -24.88 26.98 26.26
C PRO A 692 -25.99 26.99 27.31
N GLY A 693 -27.06 26.21 27.06
CA GLY A 693 -28.22 26.12 27.94
C GLY A 693 -29.41 26.98 27.52
N SER A 694 -29.19 28.09 26.79
CA SER A 694 -30.28 28.98 26.37
C SER A 694 -31.24 28.31 25.38
N LYS A 695 -32.49 28.10 25.83
CA LYS A 695 -33.60 27.49 25.06
C LYS A 695 -34.75 28.47 24.79
N SER A 696 -34.66 29.69 25.31
CA SER A 696 -35.69 30.73 25.22
C SER A 696 -35.05 32.11 25.17
N ALA A 697 -35.69 33.06 24.48
CA ALA A 697 -35.29 34.47 24.48
C ALA A 697 -35.50 35.19 25.83
N THR A 698 -35.98 34.48 26.86
CA THR A 698 -36.26 35.00 28.22
C THR A 698 -35.26 34.54 29.28
N THR A 699 -34.14 33.93 28.88
CA THR A 699 -33.12 33.38 29.79
C THR A 699 -31.84 34.22 29.75
N ILE A 700 -31.41 34.72 30.92
CA ILE A 700 -30.03 35.17 31.14
C ILE A 700 -29.22 33.91 31.39
N ALA A 701 -28.24 33.63 30.53
CA ALA A 701 -27.46 32.40 30.62
C ALA A 701 -26.22 32.57 31.51
N ARG A 702 -25.90 31.51 32.28
CA ARG A 702 -24.72 31.43 33.15
C ARG A 702 -23.39 31.55 32.39
N ARG A 703 -23.35 31.21 31.11
CA ARG A 703 -22.11 31.19 30.31
C ARG A 703 -22.34 31.66 28.88
N ALA A 704 -21.39 32.43 28.38
CA ALA A 704 -21.26 32.75 26.96
C ALA A 704 -19.84 32.40 26.48
N LYS A 705 -19.70 31.89 25.26
CA LYS A 705 -18.43 31.57 24.61
C LYS A 705 -18.39 32.23 23.24
N ALA A 706 -17.32 32.95 22.93
CA ALA A 706 -17.01 33.42 21.59
C ALA A 706 -15.81 32.64 21.05
N THR A 707 -15.96 32.06 19.85
CA THR A 707 -14.88 31.37 19.14
C THR A 707 -14.36 32.30 18.04
N LEU A 708 -13.06 32.61 18.04
CA LEU A 708 -12.46 33.54 17.08
C LEU A 708 -11.12 33.03 16.52
N SER A 709 -10.68 33.64 15.42
CA SER A 709 -9.30 33.50 14.93
C SER A 709 -8.73 34.79 14.40
N ILE A 710 -7.45 35.04 14.66
CA ILE A 710 -6.66 36.11 14.06
C ILE A 710 -5.73 35.48 13.02
N ARG A 711 -5.91 35.83 11.74
CA ARG A 711 -4.93 35.54 10.69
C ARG A 711 -3.83 36.60 10.73
N ILE A 712 -2.59 36.16 10.89
CA ILE A 712 -1.41 37.00 11.04
C ILE A 712 -0.53 36.95 9.79
N VAL A 713 0.37 37.92 9.62
CA VAL A 713 1.20 38.10 8.42
C VAL A 713 2.69 38.10 8.78
N PRO A 714 3.63 38.05 7.82
CA PRO A 714 5.06 38.03 8.13
C PRO A 714 5.50 39.17 9.06
N ASP A 715 6.45 38.85 9.93
CA ASP A 715 6.95 39.64 11.07
C ASP A 715 5.99 39.77 12.26
N GLN A 716 4.79 39.14 12.23
CA GLN A 716 3.99 38.87 13.42
C GLN A 716 4.23 37.43 13.89
N HIS A 717 4.59 37.23 15.17
CA HIS A 717 4.77 35.89 15.75
C HIS A 717 3.49 35.39 16.44
N ALA A 718 3.18 34.11 16.25
CA ALA A 718 1.90 33.56 16.72
C ALA A 718 1.80 33.49 18.25
N ASP A 719 2.91 33.24 18.96
CA ASP A 719 2.96 33.24 20.42
C ASP A 719 2.83 34.64 21.02
N GLU A 720 3.42 35.65 20.40
CA GLU A 720 3.31 37.06 20.83
C GLU A 720 1.88 37.55 20.66
N VAL A 721 1.27 37.36 19.49
CA VAL A 721 -0.13 37.73 19.22
C VAL A 721 -1.12 36.98 20.14
N ALA A 722 -0.83 35.74 20.51
CA ALA A 722 -1.64 34.98 21.46
C ALA A 722 -1.52 35.54 22.90
N ALA A 723 -0.33 35.96 23.32
CA ALA A 723 -0.10 36.63 24.60
C ALA A 723 -0.76 38.02 24.65
N ASP A 724 -0.60 38.84 23.60
CA ASP A 724 -1.19 40.17 23.47
C ASP A 724 -2.73 40.11 23.49
N LEU A 725 -3.32 39.17 22.75
CA LEU A 725 -4.76 38.92 22.78
C LEU A 725 -5.24 38.56 24.19
N THR A 726 -4.49 37.71 24.89
CA THR A 726 -4.85 37.27 26.25
C THR A 726 -4.76 38.42 27.26
N ALA A 727 -3.66 39.17 27.25
CA ALA A 727 -3.44 40.31 28.13
C ALA A 727 -4.45 41.44 27.88
N TYR A 728 -4.68 41.80 26.61
CA TYR A 728 -5.66 42.83 26.25
C TYR A 728 -7.09 42.39 26.59
N ALA A 729 -7.46 41.13 26.36
CA ALA A 729 -8.78 40.65 26.74
C ALA A 729 -9.00 40.70 28.26
N GLN A 730 -7.99 40.35 29.06
CA GLN A 730 -8.04 40.46 30.52
C GLN A 730 -8.11 41.92 30.99
N GLU A 731 -7.30 42.82 30.43
CA GLU A 731 -7.34 44.26 30.75
C GLU A 731 -8.70 44.88 30.41
N GLN A 732 -9.20 44.69 29.18
CA GLN A 732 -10.47 45.27 28.75
C GLN A 732 -11.68 44.68 29.47
N PHE A 733 -11.60 43.43 29.94
CA PHE A 733 -12.63 42.83 30.77
C PHE A 733 -12.60 43.35 32.20
N ALA A 734 -11.42 43.56 32.80
CA ALA A 734 -11.29 44.19 34.11
C ALA A 734 -11.84 45.63 34.14
N LEU A 735 -11.79 46.35 33.00
CA LEU A 735 -12.41 47.67 32.83
C LEU A 735 -13.95 47.66 32.78
N LEU A 736 -14.59 46.48 32.75
CA LEU A 736 -16.06 46.36 32.84
C LEU A 736 -16.59 46.41 34.28
N ASP A 737 -15.72 46.22 35.29
CA ASP A 737 -16.09 46.08 36.72
C ASP A 737 -17.13 44.97 37.00
N SER A 738 -17.15 43.94 36.14
CA SER A 738 -18.07 42.79 36.19
C SER A 738 -17.64 41.75 37.23
N GLN A 739 -18.62 41.14 37.92
CA GLN A 739 -18.43 40.02 38.84
C GLN A 739 -18.33 38.64 38.14
N ASN A 740 -18.40 38.59 36.80
CA ASN A 740 -18.25 37.34 36.05
C ASN A 740 -16.76 37.01 35.79
N ASP A 741 -16.43 35.72 35.64
CA ASP A 741 -15.08 35.26 35.29
C ASP A 741 -14.87 35.24 33.76
N LEU A 742 -13.75 35.81 33.27
CA LEU A 742 -13.24 35.60 31.91
C LEU A 742 -12.15 34.52 31.89
N THR A 743 -12.35 33.50 31.06
CA THR A 743 -11.31 32.55 30.63
C THR A 743 -10.94 32.82 29.16
N VAL A 744 -9.65 32.85 28.85
CA VAL A 744 -9.12 32.90 27.47
C VAL A 744 -8.39 31.58 27.19
N GLU A 745 -8.83 30.84 26.18
CA GLU A 745 -8.22 29.58 25.76
C GLU A 745 -7.60 29.74 24.37
N ILE A 746 -6.29 29.59 24.22
CA ILE A 746 -5.64 29.54 22.90
C ILE A 746 -5.70 28.09 22.41
N THR A 747 -6.44 27.84 21.33
CA THR A 747 -6.74 26.48 20.84
C THR A 747 -5.87 26.05 19.66
N GLY A 748 -5.13 26.96 19.04
CA GLY A 748 -4.18 26.65 17.97
C GLY A 748 -3.35 27.87 17.58
N LYS A 749 -2.10 27.66 17.17
CA LYS A 749 -1.15 28.72 16.77
C LYS A 749 -0.27 28.28 15.59
N SER A 750 -0.05 29.18 14.65
CA SER A 750 0.82 29.01 13.48
C SER A 750 1.45 30.34 13.11
N ASP A 751 2.79 30.38 12.99
CA ASP A 751 3.49 31.50 12.37
C ASP A 751 3.05 31.69 10.91
N ALA A 752 3.25 32.89 10.36
CA ALA A 752 3.17 33.13 8.93
C ALA A 752 4.41 32.57 8.20
N TRP A 753 4.22 32.13 6.96
CA TRP A 753 5.30 31.70 6.06
C TRP A 753 5.42 32.62 4.85
N LEU A 754 6.65 32.92 4.47
CA LEU A 754 6.98 33.69 3.26
C LEU A 754 8.34 33.21 2.75
N GLY A 755 8.31 32.40 1.70
CA GLY A 755 9.50 32.01 0.96
C GLY A 755 10.01 33.15 0.06
N ASP A 756 11.24 33.01 -0.43
CA ASP A 756 11.80 33.92 -1.41
C ASP A 756 11.41 33.46 -2.84
N PRO A 757 10.50 34.15 -3.55
CA PRO A 757 10.06 33.74 -4.88
C PRO A 757 11.14 33.89 -5.95
N ASP A 758 12.25 34.57 -5.66
CA ASP A 758 13.31 34.90 -6.61
C ASP A 758 14.53 33.95 -6.48
N ASN A 759 14.41 32.86 -5.71
CA ASN A 759 15.45 31.84 -5.47
C ASN A 759 15.45 30.66 -6.48
N GLU A 760 16.41 29.74 -6.35
CA GLU A 760 16.64 28.62 -7.27
C GLU A 760 15.54 27.54 -7.27
N ILE A 761 14.87 27.30 -6.14
CA ILE A 761 13.78 26.33 -6.04
C ILE A 761 12.50 26.87 -6.71
N PHE A 762 12.16 28.15 -6.50
CA PHE A 762 11.05 28.79 -7.20
C PHE A 762 11.33 28.98 -8.70
N ALA A 763 12.56 29.32 -9.09
CA ALA A 763 12.97 29.37 -10.50
C ALA A 763 12.81 28.00 -11.20
N THR A 764 13.25 26.92 -10.55
CA THR A 764 13.14 25.56 -11.10
C THR A 764 11.70 25.06 -11.15
N LEU A 765 10.88 25.36 -10.14
CA LEU A 765 9.43 25.10 -10.17
C LEU A 765 8.72 25.88 -11.28
N SER A 766 9.12 27.13 -11.52
CA SER A 766 8.54 27.98 -12.57
C SER A 766 8.82 27.43 -13.97
N GLU A 767 10.05 26.95 -14.22
CA GLU A 767 10.43 26.25 -15.44
C GLU A 767 9.72 24.89 -15.57
N ALA A 768 9.61 24.13 -14.49
CA ALA A 768 8.92 22.83 -14.47
C ALA A 768 7.44 22.95 -14.87
N ILE A 769 6.72 23.91 -14.27
CA ILE A 769 5.34 24.24 -14.66
C ILE A 769 5.28 24.70 -16.11
N THR A 770 6.20 25.57 -16.53
CA THR A 770 6.23 26.08 -17.90
C THR A 770 6.43 24.95 -18.91
N ALA A 771 7.27 23.96 -18.60
CA ALA A 771 7.50 22.78 -19.44
C ALA A 771 6.31 21.81 -19.45
N ALA A 772 5.65 21.60 -18.31
CA ALA A 772 4.50 20.71 -18.20
C ALA A 772 3.24 21.26 -18.90
N TRP A 773 2.97 22.56 -18.77
CA TRP A 773 1.72 23.19 -19.23
C TRP A 773 1.81 23.96 -20.55
N THR A 774 3.01 24.24 -21.08
CA THR A 774 3.13 24.74 -22.47
C THR A 774 2.92 23.58 -23.45
N PRO A 775 2.01 23.67 -24.44
CA PRO A 775 1.84 22.63 -25.43
C PRO A 775 3.12 22.37 -26.23
N ALA A 776 3.49 21.10 -26.39
CA ALA A 776 4.47 20.70 -27.40
C ALA A 776 3.92 21.02 -28.81
N GLN A 777 4.81 21.26 -29.78
CA GLN A 777 4.39 21.32 -31.19
C GLN A 777 3.76 19.97 -31.58
N GLU A 778 2.60 20.01 -32.23
CA GLU A 778 1.80 18.82 -32.54
C GLU A 778 2.62 17.76 -33.31
N ASP A 779 2.61 16.49 -32.87
CA ASP A 779 2.93 15.37 -33.77
C ASP A 779 1.81 15.31 -34.82
N PRO A 780 2.08 15.56 -36.11
CA PRO A 780 1.05 15.76 -37.14
C PRO A 780 0.19 14.52 -37.45
N LYS A 781 0.36 13.42 -36.70
CA LYS A 781 -0.33 12.13 -36.89
C LYS A 781 -1.74 12.05 -36.31
N ARG A 782 -2.21 13.00 -35.50
CA ARG A 782 -3.54 12.93 -34.84
C ARG A 782 -4.35 14.23 -34.85
N GLN A 783 -4.69 14.72 -36.04
CA GLN A 783 -5.79 15.67 -36.19
C GLN A 783 -7.14 14.96 -36.10
N TYR A 784 -7.78 15.02 -34.93
CA TYR A 784 -9.21 14.72 -34.81
C TYR A 784 -10.04 15.94 -35.25
N PRO A 785 -11.15 15.77 -35.98
CA PRO A 785 -12.00 16.90 -36.35
C PRO A 785 -12.60 17.53 -35.08
N PRO A 786 -12.64 18.88 -34.96
CA PRO A 786 -13.22 19.52 -33.79
C PRO A 786 -14.70 19.15 -33.68
N ILE A 787 -15.10 18.64 -32.51
CA ILE A 787 -16.51 18.33 -32.22
C ILE A 787 -17.30 19.64 -32.35
N PRO A 788 -18.35 19.71 -33.20
CA PRO A 788 -19.09 20.94 -33.40
C PRO A 788 -19.71 21.43 -32.08
N GLN A 789 -19.31 22.63 -31.63
CA GLN A 789 -19.96 23.28 -30.50
C GLN A 789 -21.40 23.58 -30.88
N SER A 790 -22.35 22.94 -30.20
CA SER A 790 -23.78 23.09 -30.46
C SER A 790 -24.24 24.51 -30.13
N THR A 791 -24.31 25.37 -31.15
CA THR A 791 -24.83 26.73 -31.01
C THR A 791 -26.33 26.68 -30.69
N ASN A 792 -26.70 27.13 -29.49
CA ASN A 792 -28.08 27.13 -28.99
C ASN A 792 -29.00 28.11 -29.76
N THR A 793 -29.44 27.72 -30.95
CA THR A 793 -30.47 28.44 -31.74
C THR A 793 -31.78 27.67 -31.73
N ARG A 794 -32.76 28.14 -30.94
CA ARG A 794 -34.16 27.66 -31.00
C ARG A 794 -34.84 28.11 -32.32
N PRO A 795 -35.47 27.19 -33.08
CA PRO A 795 -36.59 27.53 -33.95
C PRO A 795 -37.90 27.60 -33.15
N ALA A 796 -38.97 28.12 -33.75
CA ALA A 796 -40.30 28.23 -33.12
C ALA A 796 -41.44 27.68 -34.00
N THR A 797 -42.53 27.27 -33.33
CA THR A 797 -43.92 27.15 -33.83
C THR A 797 -44.24 26.23 -35.02
N GLU A 798 -44.90 25.10 -34.68
CA GLU A 798 -46.11 24.52 -35.33
C GLU A 798 -46.02 23.84 -36.73
N PRO A 799 -47.02 23.00 -37.14
CA PRO A 799 -48.24 22.54 -36.44
C PRO A 799 -48.37 20.99 -36.27
N LYS A 800 -49.45 20.54 -35.60
CA LYS A 800 -49.82 19.10 -35.46
C LYS A 800 -50.54 18.55 -36.70
N PRO A 801 -50.54 17.21 -36.90
CA PRO A 801 -51.83 16.49 -36.89
C PRO A 801 -51.86 15.08 -36.24
N SER A 802 -53.07 14.71 -35.78
CA SER A 802 -53.66 13.36 -35.56
C SER A 802 -52.80 12.10 -35.26
N ALA A 803 -52.82 11.70 -33.97
CA ALA A 803 -53.14 10.37 -33.41
C ALA A 803 -52.82 9.05 -34.16
N GLY A 804 -52.01 8.21 -33.52
CA GLY A 804 -51.96 6.74 -33.64
C GLY A 804 -51.38 6.12 -32.35
N PRO A 805 -51.81 4.94 -31.89
CA PRO A 805 -51.47 4.43 -30.55
C PRO A 805 -50.06 3.81 -30.46
N ILE A 806 -49.41 4.01 -29.31
CA ILE A 806 -48.09 3.46 -28.96
C ILE A 806 -48.27 2.20 -28.07
N PRO A 807 -47.59 1.07 -28.31
CA PRO A 807 -47.58 -0.06 -27.38
C PRO A 807 -46.75 0.21 -26.11
N GLU A 808 -47.31 -0.02 -24.93
CA GLU A 808 -46.55 -0.04 -23.67
C GLU A 808 -45.65 -1.29 -23.57
N LEU A 809 -44.36 -1.11 -23.27
CA LEU A 809 -43.50 -2.19 -22.79
C LEU A 809 -43.51 -2.22 -21.25
N ARG A 810 -44.39 -3.05 -20.68
CA ARG A 810 -44.41 -3.33 -19.23
C ARG A 810 -43.40 -4.41 -18.87
N ARG A 811 -42.71 -4.22 -17.73
CA ARG A 811 -42.06 -5.32 -17.00
C ARG A 811 -43.11 -6.33 -16.50
N LYS A 812 -42.67 -7.58 -16.31
CA LYS A 812 -43.32 -8.56 -15.45
C LYS A 812 -42.25 -9.30 -14.65
N ASP A 813 -42.49 -9.40 -13.36
CA ASP A 813 -41.85 -10.34 -12.44
C ASP A 813 -42.85 -11.49 -12.18
N SER A 814 -42.36 -12.70 -11.86
CA SER A 814 -43.18 -13.79 -11.30
C SER A 814 -42.31 -14.96 -10.80
N ASP A 815 -42.50 -15.35 -9.54
CA ASP A 815 -41.92 -16.53 -8.89
C ASP A 815 -42.77 -17.81 -9.08
N GLU A 816 -42.32 -18.93 -8.47
CA GLU A 816 -43.10 -20.12 -8.06
C GLU A 816 -43.62 -21.11 -9.15
N SER A 817 -43.82 -22.43 -8.90
CA SER A 817 -43.35 -23.35 -7.82
C SER A 817 -43.66 -24.86 -8.12
N LEU A 818 -42.83 -25.76 -7.56
CA LEU A 818 -43.09 -27.14 -7.05
C LEU A 818 -43.55 -28.37 -7.91
N ALA A 819 -43.08 -29.55 -7.41
CA ALA A 819 -43.65 -30.93 -7.45
C ALA A 819 -43.51 -31.84 -8.72
N SER A 820 -43.37 -33.19 -8.64
CA SER A 820 -42.94 -34.11 -7.55
C SER A 820 -42.77 -35.62 -8.00
N HIS A 821 -42.04 -36.42 -7.18
CA HIS A 821 -42.16 -37.89 -6.92
C HIS A 821 -41.33 -39.00 -7.64
N VAL A 822 -41.19 -40.14 -6.91
CA VAL A 822 -40.66 -41.50 -7.23
C VAL A 822 -39.11 -41.63 -7.28
N GLU A 823 -38.42 -42.16 -6.25
CA GLU A 823 -38.11 -43.60 -5.95
C GLU A 823 -37.19 -44.30 -6.99
N ARG A 824 -36.18 -45.16 -6.66
CA ARG A 824 -35.88 -45.96 -5.44
C ARG A 824 -34.46 -46.61 -5.46
N VAL A 825 -33.85 -46.89 -4.28
CA VAL A 825 -33.01 -48.10 -3.93
C VAL A 825 -31.66 -48.31 -4.69
N ILE A 826 -30.49 -48.71 -4.14
CA ILE A 826 -29.98 -49.31 -2.87
C ILE A 826 -28.44 -48.99 -2.76
N THR A 827 -27.60 -49.18 -1.72
CA THR A 827 -27.54 -48.95 -0.23
C THR A 827 -26.08 -49.19 0.25
N SER A 828 -25.73 -48.78 1.49
CA SER A 828 -24.69 -49.38 2.39
C SER A 828 -23.19 -49.18 2.05
N THR A 829 -22.25 -48.90 2.98
CA THR A 829 -22.24 -48.75 4.48
C THR A 829 -20.93 -47.97 4.90
N THR A 830 -20.51 -47.68 6.15
CA THR A 830 -20.62 -48.42 7.44
C THR A 830 -20.40 -47.55 8.71
N THR A 831 -21.47 -47.07 9.35
CA THR A 831 -21.71 -46.94 10.82
C THR A 831 -20.61 -46.48 11.82
N SER A 832 -20.94 -45.50 12.69
CA SER A 832 -20.95 -45.57 14.18
C SER A 832 -20.80 -44.17 14.83
N SER A 833 -21.35 -43.83 16.02
CA SER A 833 -22.32 -44.45 16.94
C SER A 833 -23.10 -43.34 17.71
N ALA A 834 -24.07 -43.68 18.57
CA ALA A 834 -25.12 -42.73 19.00
C ALA A 834 -25.53 -42.77 20.51
N GLY A 835 -26.07 -41.64 20.99
CA GLY A 835 -26.97 -41.48 22.15
C GLY A 835 -27.65 -40.10 22.08
N LYS A 836 -28.99 -39.96 22.01
CA LYS A 836 -30.01 -40.11 23.09
C LYS A 836 -29.66 -39.29 24.35
N GLU A 837 -30.58 -38.49 24.91
CA GLU A 837 -32.00 -38.83 25.18
C GLU A 837 -33.01 -37.63 25.08
N ALA A 838 -34.23 -37.78 25.61
CA ALA A 838 -35.35 -36.81 25.54
C ALA A 838 -36.07 -36.71 26.93
N ALA A 839 -37.21 -36.05 27.23
CA ALA A 839 -38.24 -35.31 26.48
C ALA A 839 -39.17 -34.49 27.46
N ARG A 840 -39.99 -33.53 26.95
CA ARG A 840 -41.31 -33.06 27.53
C ARG A 840 -41.25 -32.30 28.90
N LYS A 841 -42.24 -31.58 29.47
CA LYS A 841 -43.59 -30.98 29.18
C LYS A 841 -43.96 -30.05 30.41
N ARG A 842 -45.02 -29.21 30.55
CA ARG A 842 -46.12 -28.61 29.73
C ARG A 842 -46.91 -27.55 30.58
N SER A 843 -46.96 -26.28 30.18
CA SER A 843 -47.91 -25.24 30.67
C SER A 843 -47.91 -24.01 29.73
N SER A 844 -48.92 -23.13 29.66
CA SER A 844 -50.39 -23.22 29.84
C SER A 844 -51.07 -21.98 29.20
N GLN A 845 -52.39 -22.01 28.95
CA GLN A 845 -53.17 -20.86 28.45
C GLN A 845 -53.38 -19.78 29.56
N THR A 846 -53.84 -18.53 29.36
CA THR A 846 -54.85 -18.00 28.42
C THR A 846 -54.82 -16.44 28.33
N ALA A 847 -55.57 -15.85 27.37
CA ALA A 847 -56.16 -14.48 27.33
C ALA A 847 -55.43 -13.29 26.63
N ALA A 848 -56.03 -12.82 25.51
CA ALA A 848 -56.56 -11.46 25.22
C ALA A 848 -55.73 -10.17 25.54
N THR A 849 -55.68 -9.09 24.73
CA THR A 849 -56.44 -8.69 23.51
C THR A 849 -55.85 -7.46 22.75
N VAL A 850 -56.32 -7.24 21.50
CA VAL A 850 -56.54 -5.95 20.79
C VAL A 850 -55.36 -5.28 20.00
N PRO A 851 -55.61 -4.61 18.84
CA PRO A 851 -54.69 -4.71 17.68
C PRO A 851 -54.32 -3.40 16.93
N THR A 852 -53.63 -3.61 15.80
CA THR A 852 -53.31 -2.75 14.64
C THR A 852 -54.25 -1.58 14.27
N SER A 853 -53.68 -0.55 13.61
CA SER A 853 -54.40 0.43 12.78
C SER A 853 -53.63 0.75 11.48
N SER A 854 -54.28 1.42 10.52
CA SER A 854 -53.79 1.61 9.14
C SER A 854 -54.47 2.80 8.42
N THR A 855 -54.07 3.04 7.16
CA THR A 855 -54.80 3.76 6.08
C THR A 855 -54.41 5.23 5.81
N LEU A 856 -54.49 5.60 4.52
CA LEU A 856 -54.20 6.92 3.91
C LEU A 856 -55.42 7.85 3.86
N THR A 857 -55.22 9.14 3.55
CA THR A 857 -56.11 9.90 2.62
C THR A 857 -55.44 11.18 2.08
N GLN A 858 -55.98 11.74 1.00
CA GLN A 858 -55.62 13.05 0.40
C GLN A 858 -56.80 14.03 0.52
N ALA A 859 -56.56 15.35 0.53
CA ALA A 859 -57.39 16.36 -0.15
C ALA A 859 -56.81 17.80 -0.05
N THR A 860 -57.09 18.64 -1.06
CA THR A 860 -56.87 20.10 -1.10
C THR A 860 -58.22 20.84 -0.90
N PRO A 861 -58.29 22.18 -0.64
CA PRO A 861 -58.41 23.13 -1.77
C PRO A 861 -57.98 24.62 -1.55
N THR A 862 -58.09 25.42 -2.64
CA THR A 862 -58.38 26.88 -2.74
C THR A 862 -57.39 27.98 -2.30
N SER A 863 -56.62 28.46 -3.29
CA SER A 863 -56.64 29.84 -3.87
C SER A 863 -56.57 31.13 -3.01
N ALA A 864 -55.59 31.98 -3.34
CA ALA A 864 -55.73 33.44 -3.51
C ALA A 864 -54.73 33.95 -4.58
N GLU A 865 -55.02 35.06 -5.24
CA GLU A 865 -54.18 35.68 -6.28
C GLU A 865 -53.61 37.03 -5.80
N GLU A 866 -52.41 37.41 -6.26
CA GLU A 866 -52.15 38.80 -6.70
C GLU A 866 -50.88 38.87 -7.57
N SER A 867 -50.69 39.98 -8.31
CA SER A 867 -49.68 40.07 -9.37
C SER A 867 -49.03 41.46 -9.49
N VAL A 868 -47.71 41.50 -9.75
CA VAL A 868 -46.95 42.71 -10.14
C VAL A 868 -45.93 42.32 -11.22
N ALA A 869 -45.71 43.21 -12.20
CA ALA A 869 -45.03 42.90 -13.45
C ALA A 869 -43.54 43.30 -13.51
N LEU A 870 -42.80 42.67 -14.45
CA LEU A 870 -41.47 43.10 -14.89
C LEU A 870 -41.58 44.25 -15.93
N PRO A 871 -40.70 45.27 -15.90
CA PRO A 871 -40.66 46.33 -16.91
C PRO A 871 -40.02 45.87 -18.23
N ILE A 872 -40.34 46.58 -19.32
CA ILE A 872 -40.09 46.17 -20.71
C ILE A 872 -38.74 46.67 -21.24
N ARG A 873 -38.05 45.81 -22.00
CA ARG A 873 -36.82 46.12 -22.75
C ARG A 873 -37.12 47.03 -23.95
N THR A 874 -36.55 48.23 -23.99
CA THR A 874 -36.65 49.17 -25.13
C THR A 874 -35.75 48.77 -26.31
N LYS A 875 -36.01 49.36 -27.49
CA LYS A 875 -35.43 48.96 -28.77
C LYS A 875 -34.04 49.56 -29.04
N SER A 876 -33.27 48.87 -29.86
CA SER A 876 -31.98 49.29 -30.40
C SER A 876 -32.08 50.35 -31.50
N ASP A 877 -31.10 51.25 -31.57
CA ASP A 877 -30.88 52.20 -32.67
C ASP A 877 -29.68 51.75 -33.54
N PRO A 878 -29.81 51.55 -34.87
CA PRO A 878 -28.86 50.73 -35.63
C PRO A 878 -27.90 51.49 -36.56
N ASN A 879 -27.05 52.41 -36.05
CA ASN A 879 -26.03 53.03 -36.92
C ASN A 879 -24.74 53.58 -36.25
N VAL A 880 -23.81 52.70 -35.86
CA VAL A 880 -22.39 53.06 -35.66
C VAL A 880 -21.48 51.94 -36.19
N LYS A 881 -20.55 52.27 -37.09
CA LYS A 881 -19.45 51.37 -37.51
C LYS A 881 -18.21 51.57 -36.61
N PRO A 882 -17.65 50.52 -36.00
CA PRO A 882 -16.29 50.57 -35.46
C PRO A 882 -15.23 50.72 -36.58
N PRO A 883 -14.07 51.36 -36.32
CA PRO A 883 -13.03 51.57 -37.31
C PRO A 883 -12.14 50.33 -37.52
N THR A 884 -11.59 50.20 -38.73
CA THR A 884 -10.51 49.25 -39.02
C THR A 884 -9.24 49.59 -38.23
N ARG A 885 -8.78 48.67 -37.37
CA ARG A 885 -7.38 48.62 -36.93
C ARG A 885 -6.67 47.49 -37.66
N SER A 886 -5.46 47.77 -38.13
CA SER A 886 -4.54 46.77 -38.67
C SER A 886 -4.21 45.75 -37.58
N GLY A 887 -4.35 44.45 -37.88
CA GLY A 887 -3.82 43.40 -37.02
C GLY A 887 -2.28 43.43 -37.02
N PRO A 888 -1.62 43.03 -35.92
CA PRO A 888 -0.21 42.70 -35.94
C PRO A 888 0.03 41.42 -36.74
N ASP A 889 1.22 41.27 -37.33
CA ASP A 889 1.61 40.02 -37.99
C ASP A 889 1.60 38.85 -37.00
N VAL A 890 0.85 37.79 -37.33
CA VAL A 890 0.80 36.56 -36.53
C VAL A 890 2.05 35.74 -36.81
N ALA A 891 3.15 36.12 -36.17
CA ALA A 891 4.31 35.24 -36.04
C ALA A 891 3.88 33.97 -35.27
N SER A 892 4.16 32.80 -35.83
CA SER A 892 3.71 31.49 -35.32
C SER A 892 4.52 31.01 -34.11
N GLY A 893 4.50 31.79 -33.02
CA GLY A 893 5.12 31.44 -31.73
C GLY A 893 4.14 30.73 -30.81
N VAL A 894 4.56 29.62 -30.20
CA VAL A 894 3.81 28.97 -29.12
C VAL A 894 3.89 29.84 -27.87
N THR A 895 2.74 30.33 -27.38
CA THR A 895 2.66 31.10 -26.14
C THR A 895 3.02 30.20 -24.96
N LYS A 896 4.13 30.49 -24.27
CA LYS A 896 4.55 29.75 -23.07
C LYS A 896 3.61 30.06 -21.90
N VAL A 897 3.06 29.01 -21.29
CA VAL A 897 2.26 29.13 -20.06
C VAL A 897 3.23 29.31 -18.90
N LYS A 898 3.14 30.42 -18.15
CA LYS A 898 3.95 30.69 -16.95
C LYS A 898 3.07 30.62 -15.70
N PRO A 899 3.59 30.15 -14.55
CA PRO A 899 2.83 30.21 -13.30
C PRO A 899 2.65 31.63 -12.78
N MET A 900 1.52 31.88 -12.13
CA MET A 900 1.30 33.03 -11.27
C MET A 900 1.93 32.81 -9.90
N PHE A 901 2.76 33.75 -9.43
CA PHE A 901 3.32 33.73 -8.09
C PHE A 901 2.31 34.29 -7.09
N ILE A 902 1.65 33.42 -6.33
CA ILE A 902 0.56 33.77 -5.41
C ILE A 902 0.99 33.63 -3.94
N ARG A 903 0.22 34.27 -3.07
CA ARG A 903 0.16 33.96 -1.64
C ARG A 903 -1.23 33.38 -1.36
N GLU A 904 -1.44 32.74 -0.23
CA GLU A 904 -2.78 32.26 0.16
C GLU A 904 -3.19 32.72 1.56
N GLY A 905 -4.51 32.74 1.76
CA GLY A 905 -5.12 33.20 3.02
C GLY A 905 -5.18 32.15 4.13
N GLY A 906 -4.82 30.90 3.81
CA GLY A 906 -4.72 29.77 4.75
C GLY A 906 -3.40 29.77 5.54
N SER A 907 -3.15 28.66 6.25
CA SER A 907 -1.98 28.44 7.11
C SER A 907 -1.67 26.96 7.13
N ILE A 908 -0.39 26.59 7.00
CA ILE A 908 0.13 25.24 7.23
C ILE A 908 1.28 25.41 8.25
N PRO A 909 1.14 24.95 9.51
CA PRO A 909 2.11 25.24 10.56
C PRO A 909 3.51 24.70 10.23
N THR A 910 3.54 23.53 9.61
CA THR A 910 4.75 22.71 9.44
C THR A 910 5.77 23.32 8.47
N ILE A 911 5.37 24.19 7.52
CA ILE A 911 6.30 24.80 6.56
C ILE A 911 7.37 25.62 7.29
N ARG A 912 6.92 26.53 8.17
CA ARG A 912 7.80 27.47 8.86
C ARG A 912 8.61 26.80 9.97
N PHE A 913 8.16 25.65 10.47
CA PHE A 913 8.97 24.77 11.31
C PHE A 913 10.09 24.11 10.51
N LEU A 914 9.80 23.46 9.38
CA LEU A 914 10.80 22.74 8.59
C LEU A 914 11.92 23.67 8.09
N GLU A 915 11.59 24.88 7.64
CA GLU A 915 12.59 25.91 7.29
C GLU A 915 13.54 26.22 8.45
N LYS A 916 12.99 26.49 9.65
CA LYS A 916 13.77 26.85 10.85
C LYS A 916 14.61 25.67 11.34
N GLU A 917 14.06 24.46 11.32
CA GLU A 917 14.68 23.26 11.88
C GLU A 917 15.80 22.73 10.96
N PHE A 918 15.65 22.80 9.63
CA PHE A 918 16.68 22.35 8.67
C PHE A 918 17.57 23.47 8.11
N SER A 919 17.21 24.75 8.31
CA SER A 919 17.88 25.91 7.68
C SER A 919 17.86 25.87 6.15
N ALA A 920 16.79 25.32 5.57
CA ALA A 920 16.59 25.11 4.14
C ALA A 920 15.38 25.94 3.62
N PRO A 921 15.47 26.57 2.44
CA PRO A 921 14.34 27.27 1.83
C PRO A 921 13.19 26.31 1.45
N ALA A 922 11.96 26.75 1.67
CA ALA A 922 10.75 26.02 1.28
C ALA A 922 10.09 26.59 0.01
N ALA A 923 9.34 25.73 -0.70
CA ALA A 923 8.38 26.15 -1.73
C ALA A 923 7.14 25.23 -1.73
N ASN A 924 5.95 25.80 -1.94
CA ASN A 924 4.68 25.07 -2.02
C ASN A 924 4.18 25.04 -3.47
N LEU A 925 3.84 23.85 -3.99
CA LEU A 925 3.32 23.63 -5.34
C LEU A 925 1.80 23.39 -5.31
N PRO A 926 1.00 24.33 -5.85
CA PRO A 926 -0.42 24.14 -6.11
C PRO A 926 -0.69 23.02 -7.12
N CYS A 927 -1.13 21.87 -6.62
CA CYS A 927 -1.50 20.70 -7.44
C CYS A 927 -2.99 20.71 -7.84
N GLY A 928 -3.87 21.17 -6.94
CA GLY A 928 -5.33 21.21 -7.16
C GLY A 928 -5.81 22.50 -7.83
N GLN A 929 -6.99 22.46 -8.43
CA GLN A 929 -7.68 23.62 -9.04
C GLN A 929 -8.54 24.38 -8.01
N ALA A 930 -8.92 25.63 -8.30
CA ALA A 930 -9.80 26.41 -7.43
C ALA A 930 -11.14 25.72 -7.13
N SER A 931 -11.67 24.94 -8.08
CA SER A 931 -12.94 24.20 -7.94
C SER A 931 -12.79 22.73 -7.52
N ASP A 932 -11.66 22.33 -6.93
CA ASP A 932 -11.45 20.96 -6.42
C ASP A 932 -12.17 20.69 -5.08
N ASN A 933 -12.71 21.71 -4.40
CA ASN A 933 -13.58 21.60 -3.21
C ASN A 933 -12.95 20.83 -2.02
N ALA A 934 -11.67 21.09 -1.74
CA ALA A 934 -11.00 20.65 -0.53
C ALA A 934 -11.79 21.00 0.74
N HIS A 935 -11.76 20.10 1.73
CA HIS A 935 -12.58 20.07 2.95
C HIS A 935 -14.10 20.02 2.75
N LEU A 936 -14.63 20.46 1.61
CA LEU A 936 -16.05 20.53 1.27
C LEU A 936 -16.58 19.20 0.71
N ASP A 937 -17.82 19.23 0.23
CA ASP A 937 -18.53 18.07 -0.29
C ASP A 937 -18.32 17.91 -1.80
N ASN A 938 -18.11 16.67 -2.26
CA ASN A 938 -17.71 16.36 -3.64
C ASN A 938 -16.31 16.88 -3.99
N GLU A 939 -15.38 16.79 -3.03
CA GLU A 939 -13.95 16.97 -3.30
C GLU A 939 -13.51 16.10 -4.48
N ARG A 940 -12.70 16.70 -5.33
CA ARG A 940 -12.22 16.13 -6.57
C ARG A 940 -10.79 16.59 -6.87
N MET A 941 -10.14 15.92 -7.80
CA MET A 941 -8.92 16.40 -8.44
C MET A 941 -9.00 16.10 -9.93
N ARG A 942 -8.60 17.05 -10.77
CA ARG A 942 -8.58 16.83 -12.23
C ARG A 942 -7.44 15.88 -12.62
N VAL A 943 -7.74 14.89 -13.47
CA VAL A 943 -6.77 13.84 -13.87
C VAL A 943 -5.53 14.44 -14.54
N GLU A 944 -5.72 15.46 -15.38
CA GLU A 944 -4.62 16.20 -16.01
C GLU A 944 -3.73 16.88 -14.95
N ASN A 945 -4.32 17.52 -13.94
CA ASN A 945 -3.57 18.16 -12.85
C ASN A 945 -2.74 17.14 -12.05
N LEU A 946 -3.28 15.96 -11.73
CA LEU A 946 -2.53 14.88 -11.05
C LEU A 946 -1.32 14.42 -11.88
N TYR A 947 -1.51 14.22 -13.19
CA TYR A 947 -0.44 13.76 -14.09
C TYR A 947 0.62 14.85 -14.30
N LYS A 948 0.20 16.10 -14.48
CA LYS A 948 1.10 17.26 -14.60
C LYS A 948 1.87 17.54 -13.32
N SER A 949 1.28 17.30 -12.15
CA SER A 949 1.99 17.38 -10.86
C SER A 949 3.15 16.38 -10.82
N ARG A 950 2.94 15.13 -11.25
CA ARG A 950 4.00 14.12 -11.37
C ARG A 950 5.10 14.55 -12.35
N GLU A 951 4.73 15.11 -13.51
CA GLU A 951 5.71 15.68 -14.47
C GLU A 951 6.55 16.79 -13.83
N ILE A 952 5.92 17.71 -13.09
CA ILE A 952 6.58 18.84 -12.41
C ILE A 952 7.54 18.34 -11.32
N PHE A 953 7.11 17.44 -10.43
CA PHE A 953 8.00 16.85 -9.42
C PHE A 953 9.17 16.11 -10.07
N ARG A 954 8.93 15.37 -11.16
CA ARG A 954 9.98 14.65 -11.90
C ARG A 954 11.01 15.61 -12.51
N TYR A 955 10.57 16.77 -12.99
CA TYR A 955 11.49 17.82 -13.45
C TYR A 955 12.31 18.41 -12.29
N VAL A 956 11.68 18.75 -11.16
CA VAL A 956 12.37 19.40 -10.03
C VAL A 956 13.39 18.45 -9.38
N PHE A 957 13.02 17.19 -9.11
CA PHE A 957 13.94 16.19 -8.52
C PHE A 957 15.13 15.82 -9.43
N ALA A 958 15.04 16.08 -10.75
CA ALA A 958 16.12 15.84 -11.69
C ALA A 958 17.08 17.05 -11.87
N ASN A 959 16.52 18.27 -11.89
CA ASN A 959 17.24 19.48 -12.35
C ASN A 959 17.56 20.52 -11.26
N LEU A 960 16.96 20.45 -10.06
CA LEU A 960 17.18 21.48 -9.01
C LEU A 960 18.65 21.61 -8.58
N VAL A 961 19.40 20.50 -8.62
CA VAL A 961 20.83 20.44 -8.29
C VAL A 961 21.75 21.15 -9.29
N ASP A 962 21.28 21.54 -10.47
CA ASP A 962 22.11 22.25 -11.47
C ASP A 962 22.17 23.77 -11.26
N LYS A 963 21.48 24.29 -10.24
CA LYS A 963 21.38 25.73 -9.94
C LYS A 963 21.90 26.13 -8.55
N SER A 964 22.54 25.20 -7.83
CA SER A 964 22.97 25.34 -6.43
C SER A 964 24.48 25.49 -6.25
#